data_AF-A0A6N8GAK8-F1
#
_entry.id   AF-A0A6N8GAK8-F1
#
_cell.length_a   1.000
_cell.length_b   1.000
_cell.length_c   1.000
_cell.angle_alpha   90.00
_cell.angle_beta   90.00
_cell.angle_gamma   90.00
#
_symmetry.space_group_name_H-M   'P 1'
#
loop_
_entity.id
_entity.type
_entity.pdbx_description
1 polymer ?
#
loop_
_entity_poly.entity_id
_entity_poly.type
_entity_poly.pdbx_seq_one_letter_code
_entity_poly.pdbx_strand_id
1 'polypeptide(L)'
;MASDETALSAGLAPAATPGGEAVTARRYHHPLLGSRPVVRLSGQAAAPADDRIMAVDGFSAPDAGDPVAARYRTEPGYPEWALVNDPANTKAALAAAPEMERAARLAAPKPGPALDICQEVADTLPDNHLPAFWEQAGRAFIAAGRTKQGSLMFGRARAAEKHAAGTDPVRRRAVFLEFALAGALSAKDIKNYVAELGKEPDPVAAYRELRELAVRRTLGGLPPWKDMLKQLAKLAKAAGLDVADEQASVLEELLEAPALWRAADGFWTSQRKELLAALSRSAAARRRLVWQLVELPVSDMDGWLTSLLDETGAVDELGERTGAWLVAMLRRYSGGDRRPPEAPQYLLDLVPRLAPRIRTDEGPLRLGSGTGRWHRIDAAVVGACLAAGIPVADPDPHLLMGHWRQHGRVDLDALTADDRFADRLTASIMEDINGRWNQEWTVEPLQPSLRYLTDAWLRGAGEFSLKSALNCLHWLHTTLSRRAVEHVPDLVPRLAGIDLVAPLTRTLRAGIFDELGWNALDEVAPELGDDNWCRASWPVLTVHDRAKAVAIGHSDRILEHRLHVPKGADRFNYGVWAFYSAGEFQVGHEVNGTLTQYWSGDPGEKTTKDGDGWRERHAIARGSTTGYTFLDPQERRFTGGRPLAAGEWRLSGDGHMFHDGAAFWVRTDDGRVRRYDPKAGEPGGAELPWFLDPSLLGGDEHWLIESSSLAPAVPGTESSPLGSDGAHLGFRAARDRRTGKVRYHRIDGVHGTVPPGEEGEAWGLLDVPAAQGRLLLEGDYFVTARDPDTGDKHWTVYMMDREWIVNEPSAMAAGTPRMPPKAFWHFLTPRDLPGSRALRRISEDTVRSLLAVAAPRSAAALRTAVAKLLPEITHPRLVEGVVGVVTEAAARLRDRDRLIRVLGGVPHKRLEVAEADLEAALSGLVSHYPEGDGGLVRQIELAAGFFGGSVDAETAAAHWGNHASDYDWTELAGRIGGLAVRAAGALTPDAQRAALAALLRFWASSPLNDPALQRGLLDEESPQAVSTGEGALLPLDIPVHFGDWARSHDEDNHTTKAFLQRGDVPRPVGFVDARPVPRGWGSADRLRLLAHNLERREPVPFDREAATRLARDAGLDYAAAALLLAGLPGVPDPGWGVGEPSAQVRDALGITAAEVAKALGFWRERSCAARLELYDAAMPESPNELWDRQAMAGHLAQACRERGIRM
;
A
#
# COMPACT_ATOMS: atom_id res chain seq x y z
N MET A 1 29.83 34.12 -27.53
CA MET A 1 29.23 32.92 -26.91
C MET A 1 28.84 33.16 -25.47
N ALA A 2 29.76 33.33 -24.49
CA ALA A 2 29.35 33.60 -23.10
C ALA A 2 28.60 34.94 -22.89
N SER A 3 28.93 35.98 -23.67
CA SER A 3 28.21 37.27 -23.66
C SER A 3 26.79 37.17 -24.24
N ASP A 4 26.61 36.30 -25.23
CA ASP A 4 25.33 36.11 -25.93
C ASP A 4 24.37 35.26 -25.10
N GLU A 5 24.87 34.23 -24.39
CA GLU A 5 24.09 33.49 -23.40
C GLU A 5 23.61 34.37 -22.25
N THR A 6 24.47 35.27 -21.75
CA THR A 6 24.09 36.17 -20.66
C THR A 6 23.01 37.16 -21.12
N ALA A 7 23.14 37.72 -22.33
CA ALA A 7 22.11 38.60 -22.90
C ALA A 7 20.78 37.85 -23.14
N LEU A 8 20.84 36.63 -23.68
CA LEU A 8 19.67 35.79 -23.90
C LEU A 8 18.99 35.40 -22.58
N SER A 9 19.76 35.09 -21.54
CA SER A 9 19.25 34.82 -20.19
C SER A 9 18.57 36.03 -19.54
N ALA A 10 18.98 37.24 -19.92
CA ALA A 10 18.35 38.50 -19.55
C ALA A 10 17.19 38.92 -20.48
N GLY A 11 16.81 38.07 -21.45
CA GLY A 11 15.72 38.33 -22.40
C GLY A 11 16.06 39.29 -23.54
N LEU A 12 17.35 39.50 -23.83
CA LEU A 12 17.86 40.37 -24.89
C LEU A 12 18.52 39.56 -26.01
N ALA A 13 18.26 39.95 -27.26
CA ALA A 13 18.84 39.41 -28.47
C ALA A 13 19.63 40.51 -29.21
N PRO A 14 20.51 40.16 -30.18
CA PRO A 14 21.21 41.15 -30.99
C PRO A 14 20.26 42.14 -31.66
N ALA A 15 20.68 43.41 -31.77
CA ALA A 15 19.95 44.42 -32.53
C ALA A 15 19.66 43.92 -33.96
N ALA A 16 18.45 44.17 -34.47
CA ALA A 16 17.92 43.68 -35.75
C ALA A 16 17.53 42.17 -35.83
N THR A 17 17.38 41.48 -34.69
CA THR A 17 16.78 40.13 -34.67
C THR A 17 15.36 40.16 -35.29
N PRO A 18 15.05 39.34 -36.32
CA PRO A 18 13.73 39.32 -36.95
C PRO A 18 12.61 39.01 -35.95
N GLY A 19 11.56 39.84 -35.91
CA GLY A 19 10.43 39.70 -34.98
C GLY A 19 10.67 40.23 -33.56
N GLY A 20 11.88 40.70 -33.24
CA GLY A 20 12.20 41.37 -31.98
C GLY A 20 11.93 42.88 -32.02
N GLU A 21 11.50 43.44 -30.90
CA GLU A 21 11.35 44.87 -30.70
C GLU A 21 12.71 45.54 -30.42
N ALA A 22 12.99 46.65 -31.10
CA ALA A 22 14.21 47.43 -30.87
C ALA A 22 14.26 48.02 -29.45
N VAL A 23 15.37 47.79 -28.74
CA VAL A 23 15.68 48.37 -27.44
C VAL A 23 16.64 49.53 -27.62
N THR A 24 16.26 50.71 -27.17
CA THR A 24 17.07 51.94 -27.26
C THR A 24 17.61 52.35 -25.90
N ALA A 25 18.83 52.88 -25.86
CA ALA A 25 19.37 53.50 -24.66
C ALA A 25 18.92 54.97 -24.58
N ARG A 26 18.09 55.28 -23.57
CA ARG A 26 17.48 56.60 -23.35
C ARG A 26 18.15 57.28 -22.17
N ARG A 27 18.75 58.46 -22.39
CA ARG A 27 19.52 59.21 -21.38
C ARG A 27 18.74 60.40 -20.86
N TYR A 28 18.41 60.40 -19.58
CA TYR A 28 17.68 61.46 -18.88
C TYR A 28 18.60 62.31 -18.00
N HIS A 29 18.31 63.60 -17.85
CA HIS A 29 19.04 64.52 -16.97
C HIS A 29 18.10 65.12 -15.92
N HIS A 30 18.57 65.27 -14.69
CA HIS A 30 17.81 65.89 -13.60
C HIS A 30 18.63 67.00 -12.95
N PRO A 31 18.05 68.18 -12.64
CA PRO A 31 18.77 69.29 -12.02
C PRO A 31 19.52 68.91 -10.73
N LEU A 32 18.95 68.02 -9.91
CA LEU A 32 19.56 67.53 -8.66
C LEU A 32 20.72 66.53 -8.88
N LEU A 33 20.90 65.97 -10.08
CA LEU A 33 21.95 64.99 -10.37
C LEU A 33 23.20 65.58 -11.05
N GLY A 34 23.16 66.88 -11.40
CA GLY A 34 24.26 67.58 -12.06
C GLY A 34 24.52 67.04 -13.47
N SER A 35 25.79 66.75 -13.80
CA SER A 35 26.21 66.24 -15.11
C SER A 35 26.03 64.72 -15.29
N ARG A 36 25.47 64.01 -14.30
CA ARG A 36 25.32 62.55 -14.35
C ARG A 36 23.98 62.18 -14.98
N PRO A 37 23.96 61.52 -16.16
CA PRO A 37 22.71 61.07 -16.78
C PRO A 37 22.22 59.77 -16.14
N VAL A 38 20.90 59.56 -16.15
CA VAL A 38 20.26 58.27 -15.88
C VAL A 38 19.96 57.61 -17.23
N VAL A 39 20.45 56.39 -17.46
CA VAL A 39 20.25 55.66 -18.72
C VAL A 39 19.24 54.54 -18.48
N ARG A 40 18.17 54.49 -19.26
CA ARG A 40 17.23 53.35 -19.30
C ARG A 40 17.28 52.66 -20.65
N LEU A 41 17.26 51.32 -20.62
CA LEU A 41 17.12 50.49 -21.82
C LEU A 41 15.63 50.17 -21.99
N SER A 42 14.99 50.79 -22.98
CA SER A 42 13.54 50.68 -23.16
C SER A 42 13.22 50.14 -24.55
N GLY A 43 12.30 49.18 -24.61
CA GLY A 43 11.68 48.75 -25.87
C GLY A 43 10.85 49.89 -26.47
N GLN A 44 10.77 49.96 -27.79
CA GLN A 44 10.13 51.05 -28.53
C GLN A 44 8.68 51.36 -28.09
N ALA A 45 7.90 50.35 -27.70
CA ALA A 45 6.50 50.44 -27.25
C ALA A 45 6.38 50.93 -25.80
N ALA A 46 7.33 50.60 -24.93
CA ALA A 46 7.36 51.05 -23.53
C ALA A 46 8.04 52.44 -23.36
N ALA A 47 8.89 52.84 -24.31
CA ALA A 47 9.67 54.07 -24.25
C ALA A 47 8.84 55.36 -24.01
N PRO A 48 7.68 55.57 -24.66
CA PRO A 48 6.87 56.77 -24.38
C PRO A 48 6.32 56.83 -22.96
N ALA A 49 6.07 55.67 -22.33
CA ALA A 49 5.61 55.61 -20.94
C ALA A 49 6.76 55.95 -19.98
N ASP A 50 7.93 55.33 -20.18
CA ASP A 50 9.14 55.61 -19.39
C ASP A 50 9.50 57.09 -19.42
N ASP A 51 9.40 57.73 -20.59
CA ASP A 51 9.65 59.17 -20.74
C ASP A 51 8.70 60.03 -19.89
N ARG A 52 7.42 59.66 -19.85
CA ARG A 52 6.41 60.38 -19.07
C ARG A 52 6.62 60.17 -17.56
N ILE A 53 7.03 58.97 -17.13
CA ILE A 53 7.40 58.72 -15.72
C ILE A 53 8.58 59.62 -15.33
N MET A 54 9.65 59.61 -16.12
CA MET A 54 10.84 60.42 -15.83
C MET A 54 10.51 61.92 -15.83
N ALA A 55 9.63 62.38 -16.72
CA ALA A 55 9.17 63.78 -16.72
C ALA A 55 8.38 64.17 -15.46
N VAL A 56 7.55 63.27 -14.91
CA VAL A 56 6.85 63.48 -13.63
C VAL A 56 7.83 63.63 -12.47
N ASP A 57 8.92 62.86 -12.49
CA ASP A 57 9.99 62.93 -11.49
C ASP A 57 10.96 64.11 -11.70
N GLY A 58 10.66 65.03 -12.64
CA GLY A 58 11.42 66.26 -12.88
C GLY A 58 12.62 66.10 -13.83
N PHE A 59 12.75 64.97 -14.51
CA PHE A 59 13.80 64.78 -15.52
C PHE A 59 13.46 65.49 -16.84
N SER A 60 14.48 65.95 -17.55
CA SER A 60 14.35 66.48 -18.91
C SER A 60 13.96 65.39 -19.91
N ALA A 61 13.48 65.81 -21.10
CA ALA A 61 13.32 64.90 -22.23
C ALA A 61 14.62 64.11 -22.50
N PRO A 62 14.52 62.82 -22.85
CA PRO A 62 15.69 61.98 -23.03
C PRO A 62 16.41 62.24 -24.35
N ASP A 63 17.72 62.03 -24.33
CA ASP A 63 18.53 61.78 -25.53
C ASP A 63 18.51 60.27 -25.84
N ALA A 64 17.82 59.86 -26.91
CA ALA A 64 17.66 58.47 -27.31
C ALA A 64 18.59 58.14 -28.49
N GLY A 65 19.48 57.15 -28.30
CA GLY A 65 20.41 56.69 -29.34
C GLY A 65 19.86 55.56 -30.21
N ASP A 66 20.72 55.02 -31.08
CA ASP A 66 20.42 53.87 -31.93
C ASP A 66 20.05 52.61 -31.12
N PRO A 67 19.26 51.66 -31.69
CA PRO A 67 18.96 50.40 -31.04
C PRO A 67 20.21 49.63 -30.62
N VAL A 68 20.30 49.28 -29.34
CA VAL A 68 21.44 48.55 -28.76
C VAL A 68 21.17 47.04 -28.64
N ALA A 69 19.90 46.62 -28.67
CA ALA A 69 19.48 45.23 -28.62
C ALA A 69 18.08 45.05 -29.25
N ALA A 70 17.63 43.81 -29.37
CA ALA A 70 16.23 43.46 -29.61
C ALA A 70 15.67 42.68 -28.41
N ARG A 71 14.38 42.80 -28.10
CA ARG A 71 13.71 41.99 -27.07
C ARG A 71 12.35 41.51 -27.54
N TYR A 72 11.72 40.59 -26.81
CA TYR A 72 10.32 40.27 -27.05
C TYR A 72 9.45 41.49 -26.75
N ARG A 73 8.57 41.87 -27.69
CA ARG A 73 7.65 42.99 -27.54
C ARG A 73 6.78 42.75 -26.31
N THR A 74 6.94 43.61 -25.32
CA THR A 74 6.13 43.56 -24.09
C THR A 74 5.21 44.76 -24.10
N GLU A 75 3.91 44.51 -24.04
CA GLU A 75 2.92 45.59 -23.92
C GLU A 75 3.10 46.30 -22.57
N PRO A 76 3.07 47.65 -22.50
CA PRO A 76 3.31 48.38 -21.28
C PRO A 76 2.37 47.90 -20.17
N GLY A 77 2.93 47.69 -18.98
CA GLY A 77 2.18 47.27 -17.80
C GLY A 77 1.38 48.42 -17.22
N TYR A 78 0.66 48.17 -16.12
CA TYR A 78 0.08 49.25 -15.34
C TYR A 78 1.08 49.70 -14.26
N PRO A 79 1.35 51.00 -14.06
CA PRO A 79 0.60 52.17 -14.54
C PRO A 79 1.07 52.76 -15.88
N GLU A 80 2.16 52.26 -16.48
CA GLU A 80 2.77 52.78 -17.73
C GLU A 80 1.75 52.93 -18.87
N TRP A 81 0.85 51.96 -19.01
CA TRP A 81 -0.23 51.96 -19.97
C TRP A 81 -1.14 53.18 -19.83
N ALA A 82 -1.51 53.56 -18.60
CA ALA A 82 -2.40 54.70 -18.34
C ALA A 82 -1.70 56.03 -18.67
N LEU A 83 -0.40 56.12 -18.40
CA LEU A 83 0.40 57.31 -18.74
C LEU A 83 0.39 57.58 -20.24
N VAL A 84 0.33 56.53 -21.07
CA VAL A 84 0.28 56.64 -22.54
C VAL A 84 -1.15 56.90 -23.04
N ASN A 85 -2.12 56.12 -22.57
CA ASN A 85 -3.47 56.02 -23.14
C ASN A 85 -4.52 56.92 -22.45
N ASP A 86 -4.29 57.34 -21.20
CA ASP A 86 -5.15 58.30 -20.50
C ASP A 86 -4.33 59.31 -19.67
N PRO A 87 -3.65 60.27 -20.34
CA PRO A 87 -2.80 61.22 -19.66
C PRO A 87 -3.53 62.09 -18.63
N ALA A 88 -4.84 62.30 -18.79
CA ALA A 88 -5.65 63.11 -17.89
C ALA A 88 -5.77 62.49 -16.48
N ASN A 89 -5.72 61.16 -16.39
CA ASN A 89 -5.83 60.41 -15.14
C ASN A 89 -4.47 59.88 -14.62
N THR A 90 -3.36 60.44 -15.09
CA THR A 90 -1.98 60.07 -14.68
C THR A 90 -1.78 60.01 -13.17
N LYS A 91 -2.35 60.97 -12.41
CA LYS A 91 -2.21 61.02 -10.94
C LYS A 91 -2.85 59.80 -10.26
N ALA A 92 -4.01 59.35 -10.74
CA ALA A 92 -4.69 58.18 -10.19
C ALA A 92 -3.92 56.89 -10.50
N ALA A 93 -3.32 56.78 -11.69
CA ALA A 93 -2.52 55.63 -12.07
C ALA A 93 -1.22 55.51 -11.25
N LEU A 94 -0.50 56.62 -11.04
CA LEU A 94 0.72 56.63 -10.24
C LEU A 94 0.44 56.37 -8.75
N ALA A 95 -0.70 56.84 -8.23
CA ALA A 95 -1.09 56.61 -6.84
C ALA A 95 -1.33 55.11 -6.50
N ALA A 96 -1.65 54.28 -7.50
CA ALA A 96 -1.87 52.85 -7.32
C ALA A 96 -0.57 52.03 -7.22
N ALA A 97 0.57 52.55 -7.68
CA ALA A 97 1.82 51.80 -7.80
C ALA A 97 2.36 51.24 -6.47
N PRO A 98 2.36 51.98 -5.33
CA PRO A 98 2.87 51.45 -4.06
C PRO A 98 2.06 50.26 -3.51
N GLU A 99 0.73 50.32 -3.60
CA GLU A 99 -0.14 49.22 -3.14
C GLU A 99 -0.05 48.01 -4.07
N MET A 100 0.16 48.20 -5.38
CA MET A 100 0.46 47.11 -6.30
C MET A 100 1.78 46.41 -5.98
N GLU A 101 2.83 47.16 -5.63
CA GLU A 101 4.11 46.58 -5.21
C GLU A 101 3.97 45.80 -3.90
N ARG A 102 3.14 46.30 -2.97
CA ARG A 102 2.78 45.60 -1.74
C ARG A 102 2.03 44.29 -2.02
N ALA A 103 1.05 44.32 -2.92
CA ALA A 103 0.32 43.12 -3.35
C ALA A 103 1.28 42.09 -3.98
N ALA A 104 2.21 42.52 -4.83
CA ALA A 104 3.21 41.66 -5.45
C ALA A 104 4.12 40.97 -4.42
N ARG A 105 4.60 41.68 -3.39
CA ARG A 105 5.39 41.10 -2.29
C ARG A 105 4.61 40.05 -1.49
N LEU A 106 3.29 40.22 -1.37
CA LEU A 106 2.42 39.29 -0.64
C LEU A 106 1.94 38.10 -1.49
N ALA A 107 2.06 38.17 -2.82
CA ALA A 107 1.49 37.16 -3.73
C ALA A 107 2.00 35.73 -3.45
N ALA A 108 3.28 35.56 -3.11
CA ALA A 108 3.85 34.24 -2.76
C ALA A 108 3.43 33.76 -1.35
N PRO A 109 3.70 34.50 -0.25
CA PRO A 109 3.44 34.03 1.11
C PRO A 109 1.96 34.10 1.53
N LYS A 110 1.20 35.07 1.01
CA LYS A 110 -0.18 35.37 1.43
C LYS A 110 -1.05 35.78 0.23
N PRO A 111 -1.41 34.84 -0.67
CA PRO A 111 -2.13 35.15 -1.90
C PRO A 111 -3.54 35.71 -1.69
N GLY A 112 -4.22 35.34 -0.60
CA GLY A 112 -5.55 35.89 -0.26
C GLY A 112 -5.49 37.41 -0.01
N PRO A 113 -4.71 37.87 0.99
CA PRO A 113 -4.51 39.30 1.24
C PRO A 113 -3.99 40.09 0.02
N ALA A 114 -3.17 39.48 -0.83
CA ALA A 114 -2.74 40.12 -2.08
C ALA A 114 -3.89 40.35 -3.06
N LEU A 115 -4.85 39.41 -3.16
CA LEU A 115 -6.06 39.58 -3.98
C LEU A 115 -6.96 40.70 -3.45
N ASP A 116 -7.09 40.80 -2.13
CA ASP A 116 -7.88 41.84 -1.46
C ASP A 116 -7.32 43.23 -1.78
N ILE A 117 -5.99 43.41 -1.64
CA ILE A 117 -5.33 44.68 -2.00
C ILE A 117 -5.52 45.00 -3.50
N CYS A 118 -5.38 44.00 -4.38
CA CYS A 118 -5.63 44.23 -5.81
C CYS A 118 -7.08 44.67 -6.07
N GLN A 119 -8.06 44.17 -5.32
CA GLN A 119 -9.45 44.60 -5.42
C GLN A 119 -9.65 46.02 -4.91
N GLU A 120 -9.10 46.35 -3.74
CA GLU A 120 -9.14 47.70 -3.16
C GLU A 120 -8.55 48.73 -4.12
N VAL A 121 -7.41 48.42 -4.76
CA VAL A 121 -6.80 49.29 -5.76
C VAL A 121 -7.70 49.43 -6.98
N ALA A 122 -8.25 48.33 -7.52
CA ALA A 122 -9.15 48.36 -8.67
C ALA A 122 -10.34 49.28 -8.46
N ASP A 123 -10.94 49.26 -7.26
CA ASP A 123 -12.13 50.06 -6.93
C ASP A 123 -11.86 51.58 -6.92
N THR A 124 -10.58 52.00 -6.90
CA THR A 124 -10.17 53.42 -6.95
C THR A 124 -9.80 53.91 -8.34
N LEU A 125 -9.71 53.01 -9.33
CA LEU A 125 -9.24 53.33 -10.68
C LEU A 125 -10.41 53.62 -11.63
N PRO A 126 -10.20 54.49 -12.65
CA PRO A 126 -11.16 54.64 -13.75
C PRO A 126 -11.45 53.31 -14.46
N ASP A 127 -12.70 53.09 -14.89
CA ASP A 127 -13.11 51.82 -15.50
C ASP A 127 -12.27 51.42 -16.73
N ASN A 128 -11.82 52.41 -17.52
CA ASN A 128 -10.96 52.21 -18.70
C ASN A 128 -9.53 51.77 -18.34
N HIS A 129 -9.09 51.90 -17.09
CA HIS A 129 -7.78 51.44 -16.59
C HIS A 129 -7.80 49.97 -16.14
N LEU A 130 -8.98 49.46 -15.75
CA LEU A 130 -9.13 48.14 -15.14
C LEU A 130 -8.55 46.99 -15.97
N PRO A 131 -8.69 46.93 -17.31
CA PRO A 131 -8.10 45.84 -18.09
C PRO A 131 -6.58 45.75 -17.94
N ALA A 132 -5.87 46.87 -18.10
CA ALA A 132 -4.41 46.90 -17.99
C ALA A 132 -3.93 46.67 -16.55
N PHE A 133 -4.69 47.17 -15.56
CA PHE A 133 -4.41 46.92 -14.14
C PHE A 133 -4.48 45.42 -13.80
N TRP A 134 -5.57 44.75 -14.17
CA TRP A 134 -5.76 43.33 -13.87
C TRP A 134 -4.74 42.44 -14.59
N GLU A 135 -4.31 42.79 -15.80
CA GLU A 135 -3.20 42.12 -16.49
C GLU A 135 -1.89 42.22 -15.68
N GLN A 136 -1.56 43.41 -15.16
CA GLN A 136 -0.36 43.60 -14.36
C GLN A 136 -0.43 42.84 -13.02
N ALA A 137 -1.59 42.85 -12.35
CA ALA A 137 -1.81 42.04 -11.16
C ALA A 137 -1.62 40.55 -11.45
N GLY A 138 -2.12 40.07 -12.60
CA GLY A 138 -1.94 38.70 -13.05
C GLY A 138 -0.46 38.32 -13.24
N ARG A 139 0.34 39.20 -13.87
CA ARG A 139 1.79 39.03 -14.02
C ARG A 139 2.51 38.89 -12.68
N ALA A 140 2.13 39.68 -11.68
CA ALA A 140 2.71 39.60 -10.34
C ALA A 140 2.44 38.23 -9.68
N PHE A 141 1.22 37.68 -9.81
CA PHE A 141 0.92 36.34 -9.32
C PHE A 141 1.65 35.23 -10.09
N ILE A 142 1.81 35.37 -11.40
CA ILE A 142 2.61 34.44 -12.22
C ILE A 142 4.07 34.43 -11.77
N ALA A 143 4.68 35.61 -11.59
CA ALA A 143 6.06 35.74 -11.11
C ALA A 143 6.26 35.13 -9.71
N ALA A 144 5.21 35.13 -8.88
CA ALA A 144 5.19 34.50 -7.56
C ALA A 144 4.90 32.98 -7.58
N GLY A 145 4.79 32.36 -8.76
CA GLY A 145 4.46 30.93 -8.93
C GLY A 145 3.00 30.58 -8.65
N ARG A 146 2.09 31.57 -8.64
CA ARG A 146 0.65 31.42 -8.32
C ARG A 146 -0.22 31.50 -9.58
N THR A 147 -0.07 30.51 -10.46
CA THR A 147 -0.75 30.47 -11.79
C THR A 147 -2.29 30.50 -11.71
N LYS A 148 -2.90 29.88 -10.69
CA LYS A 148 -4.36 29.92 -10.48
C LYS A 148 -4.88 31.34 -10.25
N GLN A 149 -4.23 32.09 -9.36
CA GLN A 149 -4.55 33.48 -9.09
C GLN A 149 -4.23 34.37 -10.29
N GLY A 150 -3.13 34.11 -11.01
CA GLY A 150 -2.83 34.75 -12.28
C GLY A 150 -3.96 34.60 -13.30
N SER A 151 -4.51 33.38 -13.44
CA SER A 151 -5.67 33.11 -14.30
C SER A 151 -6.94 33.83 -13.86
N LEU A 152 -7.16 33.98 -12.56
CA LEU A 152 -8.30 34.75 -12.04
C LEU A 152 -8.20 36.23 -12.43
N MET A 153 -7.01 36.82 -12.30
CA MET A 153 -6.77 38.21 -12.68
C MET A 153 -6.93 38.42 -14.19
N PHE A 154 -6.46 37.47 -15.00
CA PHE A 154 -6.70 37.48 -16.44
C PHE A 154 -8.20 37.52 -16.77
N GLY A 155 -9.00 36.67 -16.13
CA GLY A 155 -10.45 36.66 -16.30
C GLY A 155 -11.11 38.00 -15.92
N ARG A 156 -10.63 38.65 -14.85
CA ARG A 156 -11.08 40.01 -14.46
C ARG A 156 -10.70 41.07 -15.49
N ALA A 157 -9.49 41.01 -16.05
CA ALA A 157 -9.05 41.90 -17.12
C ALA A 157 -10.00 41.82 -18.33
N ARG A 158 -10.31 40.60 -18.78
CA ARG A 158 -11.22 40.35 -19.91
C ARG A 158 -12.65 40.81 -19.61
N ALA A 159 -13.13 40.64 -18.38
CA ALA A 159 -14.46 41.12 -17.97
C ALA A 159 -14.57 42.66 -17.96
N ALA A 160 -13.46 43.36 -17.70
CA ALA A 160 -13.39 44.81 -17.65
C ALA A 160 -13.30 45.48 -19.03
N GLU A 161 -12.92 44.76 -20.09
CA GLU A 161 -12.75 45.31 -21.44
C GLU A 161 -14.01 45.96 -22.01
N LYS A 162 -15.21 45.55 -21.56
CA LYS A 162 -16.49 46.16 -21.95
C LYS A 162 -16.61 47.65 -21.59
N HIS A 163 -15.75 48.14 -20.69
CA HIS A 163 -15.73 49.53 -20.23
C HIS A 163 -14.57 50.36 -20.83
N ALA A 164 -13.69 49.76 -21.63
CA ALA A 164 -12.59 50.45 -22.30
C ALA A 164 -12.95 50.84 -23.75
N ALA A 165 -12.63 52.08 -24.15
CA ALA A 165 -12.88 52.57 -25.50
C ALA A 165 -11.85 51.97 -26.49
N GLY A 166 -12.29 51.03 -27.32
CA GLY A 166 -11.50 50.44 -28.41
C GLY A 166 -10.34 49.56 -27.91
N THR A 167 -10.56 48.26 -27.81
CA THR A 167 -9.48 47.31 -27.47
C THR A 167 -8.59 47.10 -28.71
N ASP A 168 -7.29 47.39 -28.61
CA ASP A 168 -6.32 47.04 -29.65
C ASP A 168 -6.24 45.49 -29.78
N PRO A 169 -6.68 44.91 -30.91
CA PRO A 169 -6.67 43.46 -31.11
C PRO A 169 -5.26 42.86 -31.04
N VAL A 170 -4.23 43.63 -31.44
CA VAL A 170 -2.83 43.18 -31.43
C VAL A 170 -2.32 43.07 -29.99
N ARG A 171 -2.59 44.08 -29.15
CA ARG A 171 -2.29 44.05 -27.71
C ARG A 171 -2.99 42.90 -27.01
N ARG A 172 -4.29 42.73 -27.27
CA ARG A 172 -5.11 41.68 -26.67
C ARG A 172 -4.55 40.29 -27.00
N ARG A 173 -4.18 40.04 -28.26
CA ARG A 173 -3.50 38.81 -28.70
C ARG A 173 -2.19 38.60 -27.96
N ALA A 174 -1.34 39.62 -27.88
CA ALA A 174 -0.04 39.52 -27.21
C ALA A 174 -0.17 39.12 -25.73
N VAL A 175 -1.08 39.76 -24.99
CA VAL A 175 -1.33 39.43 -23.57
C VAL A 175 -1.97 38.06 -23.42
N PHE A 176 -2.86 37.65 -24.33
CA PHE A 176 -3.44 36.30 -24.29
C PHE A 176 -2.34 35.23 -24.43
N LEU A 177 -1.44 35.37 -25.41
CA LEU A 177 -0.32 34.45 -25.61
C LEU A 177 0.63 34.41 -24.41
N GLU A 178 0.93 35.57 -23.81
CA GLU A 178 1.74 35.68 -22.59
C GLU A 178 1.19 34.81 -21.45
N PHE A 179 -0.09 35.00 -21.12
CA PHE A 179 -0.74 34.23 -20.04
C PHE A 179 -0.95 32.76 -20.41
N ALA A 180 -1.14 32.46 -21.70
CA ALA A 180 -1.22 31.10 -22.17
C ALA A 180 0.08 30.32 -21.96
N LEU A 181 1.23 30.95 -22.25
CA LEU A 181 2.55 30.35 -22.06
C LEU A 181 2.93 30.21 -20.58
N ALA A 182 2.44 31.13 -19.74
CA ALA A 182 2.60 31.04 -18.29
C ALA A 182 1.68 29.99 -17.60
N GLY A 183 0.78 29.36 -18.35
CA GLY A 183 -0.19 28.39 -17.79
C GLY A 183 -1.27 29.05 -16.94
N ALA A 184 -1.45 30.36 -17.07
CA ALA A 184 -2.35 31.19 -16.28
C ALA A 184 -3.63 31.54 -17.06
N LEU A 185 -4.23 30.55 -17.72
CA LEU A 185 -5.53 30.67 -18.39
C LEU A 185 -6.46 29.57 -17.95
N SER A 186 -7.74 29.92 -17.75
CA SER A 186 -8.79 28.94 -17.50
C SER A 186 -9.28 28.32 -18.80
N ALA A 187 -9.92 27.15 -18.71
CA ALA A 187 -10.60 26.54 -19.87
C ALA A 187 -11.68 27.47 -20.46
N LYS A 188 -12.29 28.32 -19.63
CA LYS A 188 -13.27 29.33 -20.06
C LYS A 188 -12.61 30.43 -20.88
N ASP A 189 -11.43 30.89 -20.48
CA ASP A 189 -10.69 31.94 -21.20
C ASP A 189 -10.29 31.45 -22.60
N ILE A 190 -9.77 30.22 -22.69
CA ILE A 190 -9.43 29.59 -23.98
C ILE A 190 -10.69 29.44 -24.85
N LYS A 191 -11.80 28.95 -24.31
CA LYS A 191 -13.06 28.80 -25.05
C LYS A 191 -13.59 30.13 -25.58
N ASN A 192 -13.52 31.19 -24.77
CA ASN A 192 -13.97 32.52 -25.17
C ASN A 192 -13.09 33.08 -26.29
N TYR A 193 -11.77 32.97 -26.17
CA TYR A 193 -10.83 33.43 -27.18
C TYR A 193 -11.01 32.70 -28.52
N VAL A 194 -11.20 31.38 -28.48
CA VAL A 194 -11.52 30.61 -29.70
C VAL A 194 -12.84 31.05 -30.34
N ALA A 195 -13.84 31.41 -29.53
CA ALA A 195 -15.11 31.92 -30.03
C ALA A 195 -14.98 33.31 -30.66
N GLU A 196 -14.04 34.13 -30.20
CA GLU A 196 -13.71 35.44 -30.77
C GLU A 196 -12.93 35.32 -32.07
N LEU A 197 -11.92 34.45 -32.14
CA LEU A 197 -11.22 34.13 -33.38
C LEU A 197 -12.17 33.65 -34.48
N GLY A 198 -13.24 32.94 -34.11
CA GLY A 198 -14.28 32.54 -35.06
C GLY A 198 -15.12 33.70 -35.64
N LYS A 199 -14.99 34.93 -35.12
CA LYS A 199 -15.64 36.15 -35.63
C LYS A 199 -14.72 37.02 -36.47
N GLU A 200 -13.43 36.69 -36.55
CA GLU A 200 -12.43 37.45 -37.31
C GLU A 200 -12.77 37.41 -38.81
N PRO A 201 -12.79 38.56 -39.52
CA PRO A 201 -13.08 38.63 -40.95
C PRO A 201 -12.07 37.89 -41.85
N ASP A 202 -10.86 37.60 -41.36
CA ASP A 202 -9.87 36.74 -42.04
C ASP A 202 -9.78 35.35 -41.37
N PRO A 203 -10.47 34.33 -41.91
CA PRO A 203 -10.45 32.98 -41.36
C PRO A 203 -9.06 32.32 -41.37
N VAL A 204 -8.18 32.68 -42.32
CA VAL A 204 -6.82 32.12 -42.42
C VAL A 204 -5.95 32.68 -41.31
N ALA A 205 -6.06 33.99 -41.03
CA ALA A 205 -5.37 34.61 -39.91
C ALA A 205 -5.83 34.02 -38.56
N ALA A 206 -7.15 33.84 -38.39
CA ALA A 206 -7.72 33.24 -37.18
C ALA A 206 -7.22 31.81 -36.94
N TYR A 207 -7.15 30.99 -37.99
CA TYR A 207 -6.60 29.64 -37.90
C TYR A 207 -5.11 29.65 -37.50
N ARG A 208 -4.28 30.45 -38.18
CA ARG A 208 -2.84 30.56 -37.89
C ARG A 208 -2.58 30.98 -36.45
N GLU A 209 -3.38 31.90 -35.93
CA GLU A 209 -3.28 32.38 -34.55
C GLU A 209 -3.59 31.29 -33.53
N LEU A 210 -4.67 30.52 -33.73
CA LEU A 210 -4.98 29.40 -32.84
C LEU A 210 -3.93 28.28 -32.92
N ARG A 211 -3.38 28.00 -34.11
CA ARG A 211 -2.30 27.03 -34.30
C ARG A 211 -1.03 27.44 -33.57
N GLU A 212 -0.61 28.70 -33.71
CA GLU A 212 0.57 29.24 -33.02
C GLU A 212 0.42 29.13 -31.51
N LEU A 213 -0.75 29.49 -30.96
CA LEU A 213 -1.06 29.34 -29.55
C LEU A 213 -0.95 27.88 -29.09
N ALA A 214 -1.60 26.95 -29.81
CA ALA A 214 -1.61 25.53 -29.49
C ALA A 214 -0.19 24.96 -29.43
N VAL A 215 0.60 25.21 -30.48
CA VAL A 215 1.97 24.69 -30.60
C VAL A 215 2.87 25.28 -29.51
N ARG A 216 2.95 26.61 -29.40
CA ARG A 216 3.89 27.26 -28.46
C ARG A 216 3.56 26.94 -27.01
N ARG A 217 2.28 26.86 -26.65
CA ARG A 217 1.86 26.47 -25.30
C ARG A 217 2.35 25.07 -24.95
N THR A 218 2.22 24.12 -25.88
CA THR A 218 2.63 22.73 -25.63
C THR A 218 4.14 22.56 -25.64
N LEU A 219 4.85 23.20 -26.57
CA LEU A 219 6.31 23.24 -26.55
C LEU A 219 6.87 23.96 -25.31
N GLY A 220 6.14 24.94 -24.77
CA GLY A 220 6.45 25.63 -23.52
C GLY A 220 6.21 24.81 -22.25
N GLY A 221 5.83 23.54 -22.35
CA GLY A 221 5.72 22.61 -21.22
C GLY A 221 4.32 22.43 -20.64
N LEU A 222 3.29 23.03 -21.23
CA LEU A 222 1.90 22.91 -20.78
C LEU A 222 1.11 21.92 -21.65
N PRO A 223 0.31 21.01 -21.06
CA PRO A 223 -0.45 20.06 -21.86
C PRO A 223 -1.49 20.75 -22.76
N PRO A 224 -1.81 20.17 -23.93
CA PRO A 224 -2.91 20.63 -24.77
C PRO A 224 -4.24 20.55 -24.01
N TRP A 225 -5.17 21.45 -24.32
CA TRP A 225 -6.50 21.43 -23.71
C TRP A 225 -7.43 20.45 -24.44
N LYS A 226 -8.47 20.00 -23.73
CA LYS A 226 -9.36 18.90 -24.14
C LYS A 226 -9.90 18.98 -25.58
N ASP A 227 -10.29 20.16 -26.06
CA ASP A 227 -10.97 20.35 -27.36
C ASP A 227 -10.06 20.98 -28.45
N MET A 228 -8.74 20.98 -28.25
CA MET A 228 -7.79 21.70 -29.10
C MET A 228 -7.89 21.35 -30.59
N LEU A 229 -7.86 20.06 -30.94
CA LEU A 229 -7.89 19.62 -32.34
C LEU A 229 -9.24 19.89 -33.02
N LYS A 230 -10.35 19.72 -32.28
CA LYS A 230 -11.71 20.06 -32.76
C LYS A 230 -11.86 21.55 -33.05
N GLN A 231 -11.31 22.40 -32.18
CA GLN A 231 -11.36 23.85 -32.36
C GLN A 231 -10.50 24.31 -33.54
N LEU A 232 -9.30 23.74 -33.69
CA LEU A 232 -8.45 23.95 -34.87
C LEU A 232 -9.15 23.48 -36.16
N ALA A 233 -9.79 22.32 -36.16
CA ALA A 233 -10.56 21.81 -37.30
C ALA A 233 -11.68 22.76 -37.73
N LYS A 234 -12.39 23.34 -36.77
CA LYS A 234 -13.47 24.30 -37.06
C LYS A 234 -12.96 25.54 -37.78
N LEU A 235 -11.82 26.10 -37.34
CA LEU A 235 -11.22 27.28 -37.98
C LEU A 235 -10.56 26.94 -39.32
N ALA A 236 -9.87 25.79 -39.42
CA ALA A 236 -9.30 25.32 -40.69
C ALA A 236 -10.38 25.16 -41.77
N LYS A 237 -11.54 24.59 -41.40
CA LYS A 237 -12.69 24.46 -42.31
C LYS A 237 -13.24 25.82 -42.75
N ALA A 238 -13.34 26.79 -41.84
CA ALA A 238 -13.77 28.15 -42.17
C ALA A 238 -12.77 28.87 -43.10
N ALA A 239 -11.48 28.53 -42.98
CA ALA A 239 -10.39 29.03 -43.82
C ALA A 239 -10.24 28.32 -45.17
N GLY A 240 -11.04 27.28 -45.45
CA GLY A 240 -10.91 26.47 -46.67
C GLY A 240 -9.64 25.61 -46.72
N LEU A 241 -9.00 25.37 -45.57
CA LEU A 241 -7.82 24.51 -45.44
C LEU A 241 -8.25 23.04 -45.30
N ASP A 242 -7.38 22.11 -45.70
CA ASP A 242 -7.60 20.68 -45.42
C ASP A 242 -7.37 20.42 -43.93
N VAL A 243 -8.44 20.06 -43.24
CA VAL A 243 -8.42 19.85 -41.79
C VAL A 243 -7.46 18.74 -41.38
N ALA A 244 -7.35 17.67 -42.16
CA ALA A 244 -6.54 16.51 -41.80
C ALA A 244 -5.04 16.82 -41.98
N ASP A 245 -4.66 17.52 -43.05
CA ASP A 245 -3.28 17.93 -43.29
C ASP A 245 -2.80 18.92 -42.22
N GLU A 246 -3.64 19.88 -41.86
CA GLU A 246 -3.32 20.87 -40.81
C GLU A 246 -3.20 20.23 -39.42
N GLN A 247 -4.09 19.30 -39.06
CA GLN A 247 -3.98 18.56 -37.80
C GLN A 247 -2.75 17.64 -37.80
N ALA A 248 -2.41 17.01 -38.92
CA ALA A 248 -1.21 16.20 -39.06
C ALA A 248 0.06 17.02 -38.82
N SER A 249 0.13 18.22 -39.42
CA SER A 249 1.23 19.16 -39.21
C SER A 249 1.38 19.58 -37.74
N VAL A 250 0.27 19.84 -37.03
CA VAL A 250 0.30 20.16 -35.58
C VAL A 250 0.80 18.98 -34.76
N LEU A 251 0.37 17.75 -35.06
CA LEU A 251 0.82 16.56 -34.34
C LEU A 251 2.31 16.28 -34.58
N GLU A 252 2.81 16.45 -35.81
CA GLU A 252 4.22 16.29 -36.12
C GLU A 252 5.12 17.20 -35.29
N GLU A 253 4.70 18.44 -35.04
CA GLU A 253 5.43 19.40 -34.21
C GLU A 253 5.36 19.06 -32.70
N LEU A 254 4.30 18.37 -32.26
CA LEU A 254 4.03 18.15 -30.84
C LEU A 254 4.40 16.76 -30.31
N LEU A 255 4.58 15.76 -31.17
CA LEU A 255 4.81 14.37 -30.72
C LEU A 255 6.06 14.19 -29.85
N GLU A 256 7.10 14.99 -30.08
CA GLU A 256 8.34 14.98 -29.28
C GLU A 256 8.23 15.82 -27.99
N ALA A 257 7.12 16.54 -27.78
CA ALA A 257 6.92 17.38 -26.60
C ALA A 257 6.46 16.54 -25.39
N PRO A 258 7.21 16.49 -24.27
CA PRO A 258 6.81 15.75 -23.07
C PRO A 258 5.48 16.23 -22.46
N ALA A 259 5.07 17.47 -22.76
CA ALA A 259 3.80 18.02 -22.32
C ALA A 259 2.58 17.42 -23.04
N LEU A 260 2.71 16.98 -24.29
CA LEU A 260 1.64 16.30 -25.02
C LEU A 260 1.21 15.02 -24.29
N TRP A 261 2.19 14.24 -23.85
CA TRP A 261 1.97 12.95 -23.17
C TRP A 261 1.48 13.09 -21.72
N ARG A 262 1.52 14.30 -21.16
CA ARG A 262 0.87 14.66 -19.90
C ARG A 262 -0.54 15.23 -20.08
N ALA A 263 -1.08 15.22 -21.32
CA ALA A 263 -2.45 15.64 -21.56
C ALA A 263 -3.43 14.72 -20.83
N ALA A 264 -4.51 15.31 -20.30
CA ALA A 264 -5.58 14.53 -19.68
C ALA A 264 -6.21 13.57 -20.69
N ASP A 265 -6.67 12.40 -20.24
CA ASP A 265 -7.28 11.36 -21.08
C ASP A 265 -8.40 11.89 -21.98
N GLY A 266 -9.13 12.90 -21.50
CA GLY A 266 -10.17 13.58 -22.26
C GLY A 266 -9.70 14.23 -23.56
N PHE A 267 -8.44 14.68 -23.65
CA PHE A 267 -7.85 15.20 -24.90
C PHE A 267 -7.75 14.10 -25.96
N TRP A 268 -7.26 12.93 -25.57
CA TRP A 268 -7.07 11.77 -26.44
C TRP A 268 -8.40 11.12 -26.82
N THR A 269 -9.17 10.70 -25.81
CA THR A 269 -10.40 9.91 -25.99
C THR A 269 -11.49 10.68 -26.73
N SER A 270 -11.70 11.96 -26.39
CA SER A 270 -12.80 12.74 -26.99
C SER A 270 -12.54 13.17 -28.42
N GLN A 271 -11.28 13.13 -28.89
CA GLN A 271 -10.87 13.57 -30.23
C GLN A 271 -10.29 12.43 -31.08
N ARG A 272 -10.67 11.18 -30.79
CA ARG A 272 -10.19 9.98 -31.51
C ARG A 272 -10.37 10.13 -33.03
N LYS A 273 -11.53 10.62 -33.49
CA LYS A 273 -11.83 10.80 -34.91
C LYS A 273 -10.84 11.75 -35.59
N GLU A 274 -10.55 12.87 -34.95
CA GLU A 274 -9.60 13.87 -35.43
C GLU A 274 -8.17 13.29 -35.46
N LEU A 275 -7.76 12.58 -34.41
CA LEU A 275 -6.46 11.91 -34.33
C LEU A 275 -6.29 10.87 -35.45
N LEU A 276 -7.29 10.01 -35.69
CA LEU A 276 -7.28 9.01 -36.76
C LEU A 276 -7.12 9.68 -38.14
N ALA A 277 -7.90 10.72 -38.41
CA ALA A 277 -7.83 11.44 -39.68
C ALA A 277 -6.45 12.08 -39.89
N ALA A 278 -5.91 12.76 -38.89
CA ALA A 278 -4.60 13.41 -38.95
C ALA A 278 -3.45 12.40 -39.12
N LEU A 279 -3.42 11.34 -38.31
CA LEU A 279 -2.36 10.32 -38.37
C LEU A 279 -2.39 9.51 -39.67
N SER A 280 -3.56 9.37 -40.32
CA SER A 280 -3.64 8.75 -41.65
C SER A 280 -2.88 9.54 -42.73
N ARG A 281 -2.73 10.87 -42.57
CA ARG A 281 -2.05 11.76 -43.52
C ARG A 281 -0.55 11.83 -43.36
N SER A 282 0.00 11.47 -42.19
CA SER A 282 1.43 11.58 -41.90
C SER A 282 2.06 10.26 -41.46
N ALA A 283 2.86 9.67 -42.35
CA ALA A 283 3.72 8.53 -42.02
C ALA A 283 4.82 8.91 -41.00
N ALA A 284 5.30 10.16 -41.02
CA ALA A 284 6.29 10.64 -40.06
C ALA A 284 5.70 10.68 -38.63
N ALA A 285 4.49 11.20 -38.47
CA ALA A 285 3.77 11.20 -37.19
C ALA A 285 3.52 9.77 -36.70
N ARG A 286 3.06 8.85 -37.58
CA ARG A 286 2.87 7.44 -37.22
C ARG A 286 4.15 6.76 -36.73
N ARG A 287 5.27 6.94 -37.45
CA ARG A 287 6.58 6.40 -37.06
C ARG A 287 7.08 6.94 -35.74
N ARG A 288 6.80 8.20 -35.41
CA ARG A 288 7.14 8.78 -34.09
C ARG A 288 6.24 8.23 -32.99
N LEU A 289 4.93 8.22 -33.24
CA LEU A 289 3.91 7.81 -32.27
C LEU A 289 4.12 6.38 -31.77
N VAL A 290 4.44 5.44 -32.67
CA VAL A 290 4.63 4.02 -32.30
C VAL A 290 5.80 3.81 -31.34
N TRP A 291 6.89 4.55 -31.49
CA TRP A 291 8.05 4.47 -30.57
C TRP A 291 7.86 5.28 -29.30
N GLN A 292 7.09 6.36 -29.35
CA GLN A 292 6.92 7.20 -28.16
C GLN A 292 6.18 6.48 -27.03
N LEU A 293 5.23 5.59 -27.36
CA LEU A 293 4.51 4.79 -26.36
C LEU A 293 5.47 3.89 -25.54
N VAL A 294 6.56 3.39 -26.14
CA VAL A 294 7.47 2.49 -25.43
C VAL A 294 8.31 3.19 -24.35
N GLU A 295 8.42 4.51 -24.43
CA GLU A 295 9.18 5.34 -23.48
C GLU A 295 8.32 5.86 -22.31
N LEU A 296 6.99 5.71 -22.40
CA LEU A 296 6.07 6.20 -21.38
C LEU A 296 5.93 5.21 -20.23
N PRO A 297 5.73 5.70 -18.99
CA PRO A 297 5.27 4.87 -17.88
C PRO A 297 3.98 4.13 -18.26
N VAL A 298 3.76 2.95 -17.69
CA VAL A 298 2.50 2.21 -17.90
C VAL A 298 1.34 3.02 -17.32
N SER A 299 0.22 3.01 -18.04
CA SER A 299 -1.01 3.71 -17.68
C SER A 299 -2.23 2.88 -18.08
N ASP A 300 -3.37 3.10 -17.42
CA ASP A 300 -4.67 2.55 -17.81
C ASP A 300 -5.07 2.91 -19.27
N MET A 301 -4.46 3.97 -19.82
CA MET A 301 -4.64 4.38 -21.21
C MET A 301 -3.90 3.50 -22.23
N ASP A 302 -2.99 2.62 -21.81
CA ASP A 302 -2.16 1.81 -22.71
C ASP A 302 -2.99 0.97 -23.69
N GLY A 303 -4.09 0.37 -23.25
CA GLY A 303 -4.98 -0.40 -24.12
C GLY A 303 -5.62 0.48 -25.20
N TRP A 304 -6.10 1.67 -24.81
CA TRP A 304 -6.67 2.64 -25.74
C TRP A 304 -5.61 3.16 -26.73
N LEU A 305 -4.41 3.48 -26.25
CA LEU A 305 -3.30 3.97 -27.08
C LEU A 305 -2.82 2.89 -28.05
N THR A 306 -2.72 1.64 -27.61
CA THR A 306 -2.35 0.50 -28.49
C THR A 306 -3.38 0.33 -29.60
N SER A 307 -4.68 0.43 -29.30
CA SER A 307 -5.71 0.40 -30.34
C SER A 307 -5.64 1.56 -31.32
N LEU A 308 -5.24 2.76 -30.85
CA LEU A 308 -5.02 3.90 -31.75
C LEU A 308 -3.82 3.65 -32.68
N LEU A 309 -2.72 3.07 -32.18
CA LEU A 309 -1.55 2.72 -33.00
C LEU A 309 -1.92 1.75 -34.12
N ASP A 310 -2.75 0.76 -33.81
CA ASP A 310 -3.20 -0.22 -34.79
C ASP A 310 -4.15 0.42 -35.83
N GLU A 311 -5.23 1.07 -35.38
CA GLU A 311 -6.23 1.69 -36.28
C GLU A 311 -5.63 2.75 -37.22
N THR A 312 -4.53 3.40 -36.82
CA THR A 312 -3.84 4.40 -37.64
C THR A 312 -2.87 3.78 -38.64
N GLY A 313 -2.60 2.48 -38.57
CA GLY A 313 -1.54 1.83 -39.35
C GLY A 313 -0.13 2.18 -38.87
N ALA A 314 0.03 2.77 -37.67
CA ALA A 314 1.35 3.11 -37.15
C ALA A 314 2.20 1.87 -36.86
N VAL A 315 1.55 0.77 -36.50
CA VAL A 315 2.19 -0.53 -36.31
C VAL A 315 2.71 -1.11 -37.64
N ASP A 316 2.08 -0.76 -38.78
CA ASP A 316 2.52 -1.20 -40.10
C ASP A 316 3.79 -0.48 -40.58
N GLU A 317 4.11 0.67 -40.00
CA GLU A 317 5.32 1.44 -40.30
C GLU A 317 6.59 0.89 -39.63
N LEU A 318 6.48 -0.15 -38.77
CA LEU A 318 7.62 -0.71 -38.04
C LEU A 318 8.65 -1.40 -38.94
N GLY A 319 8.20 -2.01 -40.05
CA GLY A 319 9.05 -2.73 -41.00
C GLY A 319 9.98 -3.74 -40.31
N GLU A 320 11.28 -3.69 -40.62
CA GLU A 320 12.30 -4.59 -40.04
C GLU A 320 12.56 -4.37 -38.53
N ARG A 321 11.92 -3.38 -37.89
CA ARG A 321 12.09 -3.10 -36.46
C ARG A 321 10.92 -3.62 -35.62
N THR A 322 10.03 -4.44 -36.17
CA THR A 322 8.89 -4.99 -35.44
C THR A 322 9.31 -5.78 -34.20
N GLY A 323 10.33 -6.65 -34.29
CA GLY A 323 10.81 -7.40 -33.13
C GLY A 323 11.37 -6.50 -32.02
N ALA A 324 12.21 -5.53 -32.39
CA ALA A 324 12.76 -4.54 -31.46
C ALA A 324 11.68 -3.70 -30.74
N TRP A 325 10.65 -3.26 -31.48
CA TRP A 325 9.53 -2.52 -30.89
C TRP A 325 8.71 -3.41 -29.94
N LEU A 326 8.41 -4.65 -30.35
CA LEU A 326 7.64 -5.57 -29.53
C LEU A 326 8.37 -5.86 -28.21
N VAL A 327 9.69 -6.07 -28.23
CA VAL A 327 10.50 -6.23 -27.01
C VAL A 327 10.39 -5.01 -26.11
N ALA A 328 10.53 -3.80 -26.66
CA ALA A 328 10.44 -2.56 -25.88
C ALA A 328 9.04 -2.37 -25.27
N MET A 329 7.99 -2.65 -26.03
CA MET A 329 6.60 -2.53 -25.59
C MET A 329 6.27 -3.56 -24.50
N LEU A 330 6.60 -4.83 -24.71
CA LEU A 330 6.29 -5.93 -23.78
C LEU A 330 7.05 -5.82 -22.45
N ARG A 331 8.29 -5.30 -22.46
CA ARG A 331 9.08 -5.07 -21.25
C ARG A 331 8.47 -4.04 -20.28
N ARG A 332 7.55 -3.19 -20.74
CA ARG A 332 6.82 -2.25 -19.86
C ARG A 332 5.97 -3.00 -18.82
N TYR A 333 5.56 -4.22 -19.11
CA TYR A 333 4.78 -5.09 -18.21
C TYR A 333 5.67 -6.03 -17.37
N SER A 334 6.91 -5.58 -17.11
CA SER A 334 7.88 -6.21 -16.21
C SER A 334 8.27 -5.25 -15.09
N GLY A 335 8.44 -5.75 -13.87
CA GLY A 335 8.85 -4.92 -12.73
C GLY A 335 9.35 -5.72 -11.53
N GLY A 336 9.92 -5.03 -10.55
CA GLY A 336 10.35 -5.65 -9.27
C GLY A 336 9.20 -5.90 -8.29
N ASP A 337 8.03 -5.34 -8.55
CA ASP A 337 6.87 -5.43 -7.65
C ASP A 337 6.20 -6.81 -7.67
N ARG A 338 5.45 -7.13 -6.60
CA ARG A 338 4.71 -8.41 -6.49
C ARG A 338 3.65 -8.57 -7.58
N ARG A 339 3.09 -7.46 -8.06
CA ARG A 339 2.15 -7.41 -9.18
C ARG A 339 2.75 -6.49 -10.24
N PRO A 340 3.36 -7.04 -11.32
CA PRO A 340 3.81 -6.21 -12.42
C PRO A 340 2.59 -5.57 -13.11
N PRO A 341 2.76 -4.51 -13.91
CA PRO A 341 1.65 -3.94 -14.67
C PRO A 341 1.03 -5.00 -15.62
N GLU A 342 -0.29 -4.96 -15.79
CA GLU A 342 -1.01 -5.87 -16.70
C GLU A 342 -0.91 -5.38 -18.14
N ALA A 343 -0.54 -6.29 -19.05
CA ALA A 343 -0.57 -6.04 -20.48
C ALA A 343 -2.02 -5.94 -20.97
N PRO A 344 -2.40 -4.87 -21.69
CA PRO A 344 -3.76 -4.72 -22.21
C PRO A 344 -4.13 -5.87 -23.15
N GLN A 345 -5.36 -6.36 -23.08
CA GLN A 345 -5.85 -7.44 -23.96
C GLN A 345 -5.61 -7.13 -25.44
N TYR A 346 -5.86 -5.89 -25.86
CA TYR A 346 -5.65 -5.46 -27.23
C TYR A 346 -4.20 -5.63 -27.73
N LEU A 347 -3.21 -5.43 -26.84
CA LEU A 347 -1.81 -5.65 -27.18
C LEU A 347 -1.52 -7.14 -27.40
N LEU A 348 -2.10 -8.01 -26.56
CA LEU A 348 -1.94 -9.46 -26.69
C LEU A 348 -2.57 -9.97 -27.99
N ASP A 349 -3.77 -9.48 -28.33
CA ASP A 349 -4.48 -9.82 -29.57
C ASP A 349 -3.72 -9.35 -30.84
N LEU A 350 -2.87 -8.33 -30.71
CA LEU A 350 -2.05 -7.82 -31.79
C LEU A 350 -0.80 -8.70 -32.06
N VAL A 351 -0.31 -9.45 -31.07
CA VAL A 351 0.92 -10.26 -31.18
C VAL A 351 0.88 -11.26 -32.36
N PRO A 352 -0.17 -12.07 -32.57
CA PRO A 352 -0.25 -13.01 -33.70
C PRO A 352 -0.15 -12.34 -35.06
N ARG A 353 -0.64 -11.10 -35.19
CA ARG A 353 -0.57 -10.33 -36.45
C ARG A 353 0.84 -9.80 -36.72
N LEU A 354 1.63 -9.56 -35.68
CA LEU A 354 3.01 -9.08 -35.78
C LEU A 354 4.02 -10.20 -35.95
N ALA A 355 3.71 -11.41 -35.48
CA ALA A 355 4.60 -12.56 -35.55
C ALA A 355 5.21 -12.80 -36.95
N PRO A 356 4.45 -12.75 -38.08
CA PRO A 356 5.02 -12.98 -39.42
C PRO A 356 5.99 -11.89 -39.90
N ARG A 357 6.04 -10.73 -39.21
CA ARG A 357 6.89 -9.59 -39.56
C ARG A 357 8.22 -9.60 -38.81
N ILE A 358 8.37 -10.43 -37.79
CA ILE A 358 9.60 -10.57 -37.02
C ILE A 358 10.55 -11.43 -37.85
N ARG A 359 11.74 -10.89 -38.16
CA ARG A 359 12.69 -11.63 -38.98
C ARG A 359 13.36 -12.73 -38.16
N THR A 360 13.61 -13.87 -38.80
CA THR A 360 14.30 -15.00 -38.14
C THR A 360 15.74 -14.69 -37.72
N ASP A 361 16.38 -13.70 -38.35
CA ASP A 361 17.77 -13.29 -38.05
C ASP A 361 17.89 -12.25 -36.93
N GLU A 362 16.78 -11.65 -36.45
CA GLU A 362 16.77 -10.84 -35.21
C GLU A 362 17.06 -11.70 -33.96
N GLY A 363 16.96 -13.02 -34.09
CA GLY A 363 17.11 -13.96 -32.99
C GLY A 363 15.93 -13.94 -32.02
N PRO A 364 16.01 -14.70 -30.92
CA PRO A 364 14.91 -14.81 -29.99
C PRO A 364 14.68 -13.51 -29.19
N LEU A 365 13.41 -13.17 -28.94
CA LEU A 365 13.03 -11.98 -28.17
C LEU A 365 13.53 -12.07 -26.73
N ARG A 366 14.25 -11.05 -26.28
CA ARG A 366 14.83 -11.00 -24.94
C ARG A 366 13.94 -10.16 -24.02
N LEU A 367 13.05 -10.80 -23.28
CA LEU A 367 12.12 -10.09 -22.37
C LEU A 367 12.68 -9.84 -20.96
N GLY A 368 13.79 -10.50 -20.59
CA GLY A 368 14.41 -10.34 -19.28
C GLY A 368 15.06 -8.96 -19.06
N SER A 369 15.14 -8.55 -17.79
CA SER A 369 15.76 -7.29 -17.38
C SER A 369 17.30 -7.28 -17.49
N GLY A 370 17.94 -8.45 -17.48
CA GLY A 370 19.41 -8.59 -17.53
C GLY A 370 20.12 -8.07 -16.27
N THR A 371 19.36 -7.77 -15.20
CA THR A 371 19.89 -7.17 -13.97
C THR A 371 20.32 -8.21 -12.93
N GLY A 372 20.02 -9.50 -13.16
CA GLY A 372 20.26 -10.57 -12.19
C GLY A 372 19.43 -10.43 -10.91
N ARG A 373 18.40 -9.57 -10.91
CA ARG A 373 17.48 -9.35 -9.79
C ARG A 373 16.14 -10.04 -10.06
N TRP A 374 15.49 -10.45 -8.98
CA TRP A 374 14.10 -10.89 -9.01
C TRP A 374 13.21 -9.84 -9.67
N HIS A 375 12.49 -10.27 -10.69
CA HIS A 375 11.50 -9.46 -11.37
C HIS A 375 10.34 -10.33 -11.81
N ARG A 376 9.16 -9.72 -11.91
CA ARG A 376 7.96 -10.34 -12.45
C ARG A 376 7.65 -9.73 -13.80
N ILE A 377 7.30 -10.57 -14.78
CA ILE A 377 6.66 -10.15 -16.03
C ILE A 377 5.23 -10.68 -16.06
N ASP A 378 4.31 -9.94 -16.66
CA ASP A 378 2.97 -10.47 -16.93
C ASP A 378 3.04 -11.78 -17.76
N ALA A 379 2.50 -12.88 -17.22
CA ALA A 379 2.51 -14.20 -17.85
C ALA A 379 1.88 -14.19 -19.25
N ALA A 380 0.86 -13.36 -19.46
CA ALA A 380 0.14 -13.31 -20.74
C ALA A 380 1.03 -12.82 -21.89
N VAL A 381 2.02 -11.98 -21.58
CA VAL A 381 2.99 -11.47 -22.56
C VAL A 381 3.85 -12.60 -23.12
N VAL A 382 4.35 -13.47 -22.25
CA VAL A 382 5.18 -14.61 -22.64
C VAL A 382 4.31 -15.66 -23.35
N GLY A 383 3.15 -15.98 -22.78
CA GLY A 383 2.20 -16.92 -23.38
C GLY A 383 1.78 -16.52 -24.79
N ALA A 384 1.43 -15.25 -25.02
CA ALA A 384 1.05 -14.74 -26.34
C ALA A 384 2.17 -14.86 -27.38
N CYS A 385 3.44 -14.64 -26.99
CA CYS A 385 4.57 -14.81 -27.90
C CYS A 385 4.77 -16.28 -28.29
N LEU A 386 4.75 -17.19 -27.32
CA LEU A 386 4.92 -18.62 -27.55
C LEU A 386 3.76 -19.19 -28.40
N ALA A 387 2.53 -18.80 -28.09
CA ALA A 387 1.33 -19.21 -28.84
C ALA A 387 1.37 -18.70 -30.29
N ALA A 388 1.91 -17.51 -30.53
CA ALA A 388 2.12 -16.95 -31.87
C ALA A 388 3.34 -17.53 -32.60
N GLY A 389 4.09 -18.46 -32.00
CA GLY A 389 5.29 -19.07 -32.58
C GLY A 389 6.50 -18.14 -32.65
N ILE A 390 6.53 -17.06 -31.85
CA ILE A 390 7.65 -16.13 -31.79
C ILE A 390 8.72 -16.70 -30.85
N PRO A 391 9.98 -16.91 -31.32
CA PRO A 391 11.03 -17.42 -30.46
C PRO A 391 11.33 -16.46 -29.32
N VAL A 392 11.25 -16.93 -28.07
CA VAL A 392 11.63 -16.18 -26.85
C VAL A 392 12.93 -16.76 -26.29
N ALA A 393 13.83 -15.88 -25.85
CA ALA A 393 15.12 -16.27 -25.29
C ALA A 393 14.92 -16.99 -23.96
N ASP A 394 15.92 -17.76 -23.53
CA ASP A 394 15.88 -18.45 -22.24
C ASP A 394 15.55 -17.45 -21.11
N PRO A 395 14.64 -17.82 -20.19
CA PRO A 395 14.25 -16.93 -19.12
C PRO A 395 15.41 -16.67 -18.15
N ASP A 396 15.43 -15.48 -17.57
CA ASP A 396 16.33 -15.17 -16.46
C ASP A 396 16.06 -16.13 -15.27
N PRO A 397 17.08 -16.67 -14.61
CA PRO A 397 16.90 -17.51 -13.42
C PRO A 397 16.07 -16.87 -12.29
N HIS A 398 15.98 -15.54 -12.25
CA HIS A 398 15.20 -14.78 -11.27
C HIS A 398 13.89 -14.22 -11.86
N LEU A 399 13.49 -14.67 -13.05
CA LEU A 399 12.19 -14.34 -13.64
C LEU A 399 11.07 -15.10 -12.92
N LEU A 400 10.07 -14.35 -12.47
CA LEU A 400 8.78 -14.84 -12.05
C LEU A 400 7.68 -14.34 -13.01
N MET A 401 6.57 -15.07 -13.07
CA MET A 401 5.39 -14.75 -13.87
C MET A 401 4.34 -14.12 -12.97
N GLY A 402 3.91 -12.90 -13.30
CA GLY A 402 2.76 -12.23 -12.69
C GLY A 402 1.46 -12.62 -13.39
N HIS A 403 0.33 -12.44 -12.72
CA HIS A 403 -1.01 -12.60 -13.30
C HIS A 403 -1.34 -13.97 -13.90
N TRP A 404 -0.53 -15.00 -13.65
CA TRP A 404 -0.71 -16.36 -14.20
C TRP A 404 -2.07 -17.00 -13.84
N ARG A 405 -2.73 -16.53 -12.76
CA ARG A 405 -4.08 -16.93 -12.33
C ARG A 405 -5.20 -16.42 -13.27
N GLN A 406 -4.91 -15.48 -14.16
CA GLN A 406 -5.89 -14.97 -15.12
C GLN A 406 -5.98 -15.90 -16.35
N HIS A 407 -6.40 -17.15 -16.15
CA HIS A 407 -6.37 -18.22 -17.16
C HIS A 407 -7.15 -17.89 -18.45
N GLY A 408 -8.07 -16.91 -18.43
CA GLY A 408 -8.77 -16.43 -19.62
C GLY A 408 -7.94 -15.50 -20.52
N ARG A 409 -6.83 -14.95 -20.01
CA ARG A 409 -5.91 -14.04 -20.72
C ARG A 409 -4.54 -14.67 -20.98
N VAL A 410 -4.12 -15.56 -20.08
CA VAL A 410 -2.81 -16.23 -20.14
C VAL A 410 -2.95 -17.53 -20.93
N ASP A 411 -2.21 -17.65 -22.03
CA ASP A 411 -2.07 -18.92 -22.76
C ASP A 411 -1.16 -19.88 -21.98
N LEU A 412 -1.77 -20.64 -21.07
CA LEU A 412 -1.06 -21.58 -20.20
C LEU A 412 -0.60 -22.84 -20.95
N ASP A 413 -1.29 -23.22 -22.03
CA ASP A 413 -0.88 -24.35 -22.88
C ASP A 413 0.45 -24.04 -23.56
N ALA A 414 0.60 -22.85 -24.15
CA ALA A 414 1.84 -22.43 -24.77
C ALA A 414 3.00 -22.31 -23.76
N LEU A 415 2.72 -21.82 -22.54
CA LEU A 415 3.73 -21.70 -21.49
C LEU A 415 4.21 -23.06 -20.97
N THR A 416 3.29 -24.01 -20.81
CA THR A 416 3.59 -25.33 -20.23
C THR A 416 4.16 -26.32 -21.25
N ALA A 417 3.97 -26.06 -22.55
CA ALA A 417 4.60 -26.81 -23.64
C ALA A 417 6.11 -26.50 -23.83
N ASP A 418 6.61 -25.37 -23.31
CA ASP A 418 8.04 -25.02 -23.32
C ASP A 418 8.65 -25.23 -21.94
N ASP A 419 9.45 -26.28 -21.77
CA ASP A 419 10.05 -26.70 -20.49
C ASP A 419 10.74 -25.54 -19.73
N ARG A 420 11.38 -24.61 -20.46
CA ARG A 420 12.09 -23.47 -19.86
C ARG A 420 11.14 -22.54 -19.13
N PHE A 421 9.96 -22.30 -19.71
CA PHE A 421 8.93 -21.42 -19.16
C PHE A 421 8.00 -22.17 -18.21
N ALA A 422 7.78 -23.47 -18.41
CA ALA A 422 7.10 -24.34 -17.46
C ALA A 422 7.80 -24.29 -16.08
N ASP A 423 9.14 -24.41 -16.05
CA ASP A 423 9.94 -24.30 -14.82
C ASP A 423 9.77 -22.95 -14.13
N ARG A 424 9.77 -21.85 -14.91
CA ARG A 424 9.54 -20.50 -14.36
C ARG A 424 8.12 -20.33 -13.85
N LEU A 425 7.13 -20.88 -14.53
CA LEU A 425 5.75 -20.89 -14.08
C LEU A 425 5.62 -21.67 -12.76
N THR A 426 6.24 -22.84 -12.64
CA THR A 426 6.29 -23.62 -11.40
C THR A 426 6.92 -22.82 -10.26
N ALA A 427 8.05 -22.13 -10.49
CA ALA A 427 8.66 -21.24 -9.50
C ALA A 427 7.72 -20.07 -9.10
N SER A 428 6.96 -19.55 -10.06
CA SER A 428 5.99 -18.46 -9.82
C SER A 428 4.77 -18.89 -9.02
N ILE A 429 4.31 -20.12 -9.25
CA ILE A 429 3.26 -20.78 -8.48
C ILE A 429 3.74 -21.00 -7.04
N MET A 430 4.99 -21.44 -6.86
CA MET A 430 5.60 -21.64 -5.54
C MET A 430 5.65 -20.34 -4.71
N GLU A 431 6.05 -19.24 -5.33
CA GLU A 431 6.18 -17.92 -4.68
C GLU A 431 4.83 -17.24 -4.36
N ASP A 432 3.74 -17.64 -5.02
CA ASP A 432 2.42 -17.02 -4.85
C ASP A 432 1.51 -17.80 -3.89
N ILE A 433 1.95 -17.88 -2.63
CA ILE A 433 1.19 -18.49 -1.52
C ILE A 433 0.02 -17.58 -1.13
N ASN A 434 -1.12 -17.73 -1.81
CA ASN A 434 -2.39 -17.07 -1.43
C ASN A 434 -3.49 -18.12 -1.22
N GLY A 435 -3.58 -18.66 -0.01
CA GLY A 435 -4.69 -19.51 0.43
C GLY A 435 -4.78 -20.88 -0.25
N ARG A 436 -5.89 -21.59 0.02
CA ARG A 436 -6.13 -22.95 -0.48
C ARG A 436 -6.42 -22.95 -1.97
N TRP A 437 -5.58 -23.61 -2.75
CA TRP A 437 -5.71 -23.73 -4.19
C TRP A 437 -6.85 -24.69 -4.51
N ASN A 438 -8.04 -24.18 -4.79
CA ASN A 438 -9.20 -24.99 -5.19
C ASN A 438 -9.45 -24.89 -6.70
N GLN A 439 -9.42 -23.67 -7.24
CA GLN A 439 -9.70 -23.42 -8.66
C GLN A 439 -8.52 -23.85 -9.53
N GLU A 440 -7.31 -23.69 -9.04
CA GLU A 440 -6.06 -23.96 -9.74
C GLU A 440 -5.94 -25.43 -10.13
N TRP A 441 -6.39 -26.36 -9.28
CA TRP A 441 -6.42 -27.79 -9.63
C TRP A 441 -7.40 -28.13 -10.76
N THR A 442 -8.42 -27.27 -10.98
CA THR A 442 -9.36 -27.45 -12.10
C THR A 442 -8.81 -26.98 -13.44
N VAL A 443 -7.67 -26.28 -13.44
CA VAL A 443 -7.02 -25.77 -14.65
C VAL A 443 -6.03 -26.82 -15.15
N GLU A 444 -6.42 -27.53 -16.21
CA GLU A 444 -5.67 -28.68 -16.75
C GLU A 444 -4.17 -28.40 -17.02
N PRO A 445 -3.77 -27.27 -17.67
CA PRO A 445 -2.36 -26.96 -17.90
C PRO A 445 -1.52 -26.81 -16.63
N LEU A 446 -2.12 -26.44 -15.49
CA LEU A 446 -1.39 -26.26 -14.23
C LEU A 446 -1.18 -27.57 -13.48
N GLN A 447 -1.99 -28.60 -13.73
CA GLN A 447 -1.98 -29.83 -12.95
C GLN A 447 -0.61 -30.53 -12.91
N PRO A 448 0.22 -30.59 -13.98
CA PRO A 448 1.57 -31.16 -13.90
C PRO A 448 2.46 -30.43 -12.89
N SER A 449 2.51 -29.10 -12.91
CA SER A 449 3.26 -28.28 -11.97
C SER A 449 2.75 -28.45 -10.53
N LEU A 450 1.43 -28.49 -10.34
CA LEU A 450 0.81 -28.69 -9.02
C LEU A 450 1.12 -30.07 -8.44
N ARG A 451 1.08 -31.13 -9.26
CA ARG A 451 1.50 -32.47 -8.86
C ARG A 451 2.98 -32.52 -8.52
N TYR A 452 3.83 -31.96 -9.38
CA TYR A 452 5.27 -31.89 -9.15
C TYR A 452 5.62 -31.18 -7.83
N LEU A 453 5.01 -30.01 -7.58
CA LEU A 453 5.19 -29.29 -6.32
C LEU A 453 4.69 -30.09 -5.14
N THR A 454 3.48 -30.65 -5.21
CA THR A 454 2.91 -31.47 -4.13
C THR A 454 3.84 -32.65 -3.79
N ASP A 455 4.37 -33.31 -4.81
CA ASP A 455 5.31 -34.42 -4.65
C ASP A 455 6.65 -33.98 -4.06
N ALA A 456 7.21 -32.87 -4.54
CA ALA A 456 8.45 -32.30 -4.03
C ALA A 456 8.31 -31.91 -2.55
N TRP A 457 7.21 -31.25 -2.18
CA TRP A 457 6.94 -30.82 -0.81
C TRP A 457 6.65 -31.99 0.14
N LEU A 458 5.92 -33.02 -0.33
CA LEU A 458 5.73 -34.26 0.45
C LEU A 458 7.05 -34.97 0.74
N ARG A 459 7.95 -35.07 -0.26
CA ARG A 459 9.30 -35.63 -0.06
C ARG A 459 10.12 -34.75 0.88
N GLY A 460 10.15 -33.45 0.62
CA GLY A 460 10.93 -32.48 1.40
C GLY A 460 10.56 -32.45 2.88
N ALA A 461 9.28 -32.69 3.21
CA ALA A 461 8.81 -32.80 4.59
C ALA A 461 9.44 -33.98 5.38
N GLY A 462 9.97 -35.00 4.70
CA GLY A 462 10.69 -36.12 5.34
C GLY A 462 12.20 -36.12 5.09
N GLU A 463 12.63 -35.65 3.92
CA GLU A 463 14.01 -35.75 3.42
C GLU A 463 14.90 -34.56 3.78
N PHE A 464 14.33 -33.42 4.22
CA PHE A 464 15.10 -32.23 4.62
C PHE A 464 15.12 -32.01 6.13
N SER A 465 16.04 -31.16 6.59
CA SER A 465 16.18 -30.81 8.01
C SER A 465 14.94 -30.08 8.50
N LEU A 466 14.80 -29.95 9.82
CA LEU A 466 13.54 -29.56 10.44
C LEU A 466 12.92 -28.32 9.81
N LYS A 467 13.63 -27.18 9.73
CA LYS A 467 13.05 -25.95 9.19
C LYS A 467 12.60 -26.07 7.74
N SER A 468 13.38 -26.69 6.87
CA SER A 468 12.94 -27.02 5.51
C SER A 468 11.68 -27.87 5.52
N ALA A 469 11.64 -28.93 6.33
CA ALA A 469 10.47 -29.79 6.47
C ALA A 469 9.23 -29.04 7.00
N LEU A 470 9.42 -28.11 7.94
CA LEU A 470 8.34 -27.26 8.45
C LEU A 470 7.82 -26.31 7.38
N ASN A 471 8.70 -25.72 6.56
CA ASN A 471 8.30 -24.90 5.42
C ASN A 471 7.49 -25.73 4.41
N CYS A 472 7.91 -26.98 4.14
CA CYS A 472 7.18 -27.92 3.30
C CYS A 472 5.77 -28.18 3.86
N LEU A 473 5.66 -28.54 5.14
CA LEU A 473 4.37 -28.79 5.79
C LEU A 473 3.49 -27.55 5.88
N HIS A 474 4.08 -26.37 6.13
CA HIS A 474 3.37 -25.11 6.13
C HIS A 474 2.79 -24.81 4.75
N TRP A 475 3.59 -24.97 3.69
CA TRP A 475 3.12 -24.83 2.32
C TRP A 475 1.98 -25.81 2.03
N LEU A 476 2.14 -27.10 2.36
CA LEU A 476 1.10 -28.11 2.17
C LEU A 476 -0.19 -27.78 2.93
N HIS A 477 -0.07 -27.34 4.18
CA HIS A 477 -1.21 -26.99 5.04
C HIS A 477 -2.00 -25.77 4.50
N THR A 478 -1.28 -24.77 4.00
CA THR A 478 -1.87 -23.50 3.53
C THR A 478 -2.39 -23.56 2.09
N THR A 479 -1.77 -24.36 1.23
CA THR A 479 -2.10 -24.41 -0.21
C THR A 479 -2.99 -25.60 -0.59
N LEU A 480 -2.82 -26.78 0.02
CA LEU A 480 -3.58 -27.95 -0.41
C LEU A 480 -5.06 -27.80 -0.09
N SER A 481 -5.86 -28.24 -1.05
CA SER A 481 -7.30 -28.30 -0.96
C SER A 481 -7.77 -29.73 -1.23
N ARG A 482 -9.06 -29.98 -0.96
CA ARG A 482 -9.65 -31.28 -1.23
C ARG A 482 -9.57 -31.67 -2.71
N ARG A 483 -9.57 -30.72 -3.64
CA ARG A 483 -9.39 -30.98 -5.07
C ARG A 483 -8.07 -31.68 -5.37
N ALA A 484 -7.02 -31.42 -4.58
CA ALA A 484 -5.74 -32.12 -4.75
C ALA A 484 -5.87 -33.65 -4.59
N VAL A 485 -6.82 -34.14 -3.78
CA VAL A 485 -7.06 -35.59 -3.58
C VAL A 485 -7.57 -36.26 -4.85
N GLU A 486 -8.31 -35.53 -5.70
CA GLU A 486 -8.80 -36.03 -6.99
C GLU A 486 -7.65 -36.26 -7.99
N HIS A 487 -6.59 -35.45 -7.89
CA HIS A 487 -5.43 -35.48 -8.79
C HIS A 487 -4.20 -36.22 -8.23
N VAL A 488 -4.15 -36.44 -6.92
CA VAL A 488 -3.08 -37.15 -6.19
C VAL A 488 -3.73 -38.16 -5.24
N PRO A 489 -4.10 -39.37 -5.72
CA PRO A 489 -4.92 -40.32 -4.95
C PRO A 489 -4.26 -40.87 -3.68
N ASP A 490 -2.93 -40.88 -3.60
CA ASP A 490 -2.13 -41.34 -2.46
C ASP A 490 -1.70 -40.20 -1.52
N LEU A 491 -2.22 -38.99 -1.73
CA LEU A 491 -1.90 -37.78 -0.96
C LEU A 491 -2.11 -37.97 0.55
N VAL A 492 -3.28 -38.45 0.95
CA VAL A 492 -3.64 -38.62 2.37
C VAL A 492 -2.75 -39.65 3.06
N PRO A 493 -2.55 -40.87 2.51
CA PRO A 493 -1.57 -41.83 3.04
C PRO A 493 -0.14 -41.28 3.16
N ARG A 494 0.33 -40.53 2.16
CA ARG A 494 1.69 -39.94 2.17
C ARG A 494 1.82 -38.85 3.23
N LEU A 495 0.83 -37.99 3.39
CA LEU A 495 0.77 -37.01 4.47
C LEU A 495 0.83 -37.72 5.82
N ALA A 496 0.04 -38.79 6.03
CA ALA A 496 0.02 -39.54 7.28
C ALA A 496 1.37 -40.17 7.64
N GLY A 497 2.21 -40.47 6.65
CA GLY A 497 3.54 -41.04 6.84
C GLY A 497 4.62 -40.07 7.33
N ILE A 498 4.39 -38.75 7.32
CA ILE A 498 5.40 -37.74 7.68
C ILE A 498 5.51 -37.62 9.21
N ASP A 499 6.49 -38.24 9.87
CA ASP A 499 6.61 -38.25 11.34
C ASP A 499 7.57 -37.20 11.94
N LEU A 500 8.29 -36.44 11.10
CA LEU A 500 9.31 -35.45 11.46
C LEU A 500 10.47 -35.97 12.34
N VAL A 501 10.61 -37.28 12.56
CA VAL A 501 11.67 -37.85 13.41
C VAL A 501 13.05 -37.63 12.79
N ALA A 502 13.22 -37.98 11.50
CA ALA A 502 14.49 -37.80 10.79
C ALA A 502 14.86 -36.31 10.56
N PRO A 503 13.93 -35.42 10.13
CA PRO A 503 14.17 -33.98 10.07
C PRO A 503 14.65 -33.37 11.40
N LEU A 504 13.95 -33.67 12.50
CA LEU A 504 14.30 -33.17 13.83
C LEU A 504 15.66 -33.71 14.31
N THR A 505 15.93 -35.00 14.09
CA THR A 505 17.23 -35.61 14.42
C THR A 505 18.38 -34.93 13.69
N ARG A 506 18.23 -34.63 12.40
CA ARG A 506 19.26 -33.92 11.63
C ARG A 506 19.50 -32.51 12.13
N THR A 507 18.45 -31.74 12.42
CA THR A 507 18.60 -30.40 13.00
C THR A 507 19.30 -30.43 14.36
N LEU A 508 18.89 -31.32 15.27
CA LEU A 508 19.55 -31.45 16.58
C LEU A 508 21.02 -31.89 16.44
N ARG A 509 21.36 -32.74 15.47
CA ARG A 509 22.75 -33.14 15.19
C ARG A 509 23.57 -32.10 14.41
N ALA A 510 22.93 -31.18 13.71
CA ALA A 510 23.58 -30.10 12.97
C ALA A 510 23.84 -28.88 13.85
N GLY A 511 22.95 -28.58 14.81
CA GLY A 511 23.11 -27.53 15.80
C GLY A 511 21.86 -26.69 15.94
N ILE A 512 21.50 -26.31 17.17
CA ILE A 512 20.45 -25.31 17.44
C ILE A 512 21.06 -24.07 18.07
N PHE A 513 20.38 -22.92 17.90
CA PHE A 513 20.88 -21.64 18.41
C PHE A 513 21.12 -21.67 19.93
N ASP A 514 20.21 -22.26 20.71
CA ASP A 514 20.27 -22.29 22.17
C ASP A 514 21.38 -23.18 22.76
N GLU A 515 22.21 -23.83 21.95
CA GLU A 515 23.50 -24.39 22.42
C GLU A 515 24.50 -23.29 22.76
N LEU A 516 24.28 -22.09 22.20
CA LEU A 516 25.03 -20.88 22.42
C LEU A 516 24.23 -19.90 23.30
N GLY A 517 24.93 -19.08 24.06
CA GLY A 517 24.34 -18.13 25.00
C GLY A 517 25.23 -16.95 25.31
N TRP A 518 24.63 -15.89 25.85
CA TRP A 518 25.35 -14.71 26.28
C TRP A 518 24.91 -14.35 27.69
N ASN A 519 25.74 -14.73 28.67
CA ASN A 519 25.38 -14.67 30.09
C ASN A 519 24.87 -13.30 30.53
N ALA A 520 25.53 -12.20 30.14
CA ALA A 520 25.10 -10.85 30.53
C ALA A 520 23.68 -10.51 30.01
N LEU A 521 23.34 -10.96 28.80
CA LEU A 521 21.99 -10.77 28.24
C LEU A 521 20.98 -11.73 28.88
N ASP A 522 21.38 -12.97 29.13
CA ASP A 522 20.54 -14.00 29.75
C ASP A 522 20.18 -13.67 31.21
N GLU A 523 21.01 -12.88 31.89
CA GLU A 523 20.76 -12.35 33.23
C GLU A 523 19.86 -11.10 33.20
N VAL A 524 20.11 -10.17 32.28
CA VAL A 524 19.41 -8.87 32.24
C VAL A 524 18.01 -8.95 31.64
N ALA A 525 17.82 -9.71 30.55
CA ALA A 525 16.54 -9.74 29.85
C ALA A 525 15.36 -10.18 30.74
N PRO A 526 15.49 -11.19 31.62
CA PRO A 526 14.42 -11.57 32.57
C PRO A 526 14.13 -10.56 33.68
N GLU A 527 14.99 -9.54 33.91
CA GLU A 527 14.70 -8.46 34.88
C GLU A 527 13.69 -7.45 34.34
N LEU A 528 13.47 -7.44 33.02
CA LEU A 528 12.63 -6.48 32.31
C LEU A 528 11.23 -7.06 32.09
N GLY A 529 10.26 -6.21 31.77
CA GLY A 529 8.95 -6.65 31.34
C GLY A 529 9.01 -7.49 30.04
N ASP A 530 7.91 -8.20 29.76
CA ASP A 530 7.78 -9.03 28.55
C ASP A 530 7.98 -8.19 27.27
N ASP A 531 7.55 -6.92 27.30
CA ASP A 531 7.85 -5.91 26.28
C ASP A 531 9.21 -5.23 26.52
N ASN A 532 10.29 -5.88 26.10
CA ASN A 532 11.64 -5.31 26.12
C ASN A 532 12.26 -5.20 24.72
N TRP A 533 13.32 -4.40 24.58
CA TRP A 533 14.00 -4.07 23.33
C TRP A 533 15.53 -4.06 23.47
N CYS A 534 16.22 -4.28 22.36
CA CYS A 534 17.68 -4.20 22.27
C CYS A 534 18.10 -3.12 21.28
N ARG A 535 19.17 -2.38 21.60
CA ARG A 535 19.71 -1.31 20.76
C ARG A 535 21.24 -1.29 20.78
N ALA A 536 21.82 -1.24 19.60
CA ALA A 536 23.26 -1.37 19.40
C ALA A 536 24.02 -0.04 19.57
N SER A 537 25.13 -0.13 20.29
CA SER A 537 26.21 0.86 20.40
C SER A 537 27.55 0.10 20.50
N TRP A 538 27.91 -0.64 19.45
CA TRP A 538 29.00 -1.62 19.44
C TRP A 538 30.29 -1.07 20.08
N PRO A 539 30.87 -1.75 21.11
CA PRO A 539 30.53 -3.11 21.57
C PRO A 539 29.52 -3.20 22.74
N VAL A 540 28.81 -2.13 23.05
CA VAL A 540 27.81 -2.06 24.14
C VAL A 540 26.40 -2.29 23.58
N LEU A 541 25.63 -3.17 24.22
CA LEU A 541 24.21 -3.35 23.93
C LEU A 541 23.36 -2.69 25.01
N THR A 542 22.39 -1.87 24.62
CA THR A 542 21.33 -1.42 25.52
C THR A 542 20.15 -2.37 25.44
N VAL A 543 19.73 -2.92 26.58
CA VAL A 543 18.50 -3.71 26.74
C VAL A 543 17.55 -2.90 27.61
N HIS A 544 16.33 -2.62 27.15
CA HIS A 544 15.40 -1.76 27.88
C HIS A 544 13.94 -2.18 27.70
N ASP A 545 13.09 -1.85 28.66
CA ASP A 545 11.63 -1.92 28.53
C ASP A 545 11.04 -0.51 28.63
N ARG A 546 9.77 -0.40 29.03
CA ARG A 546 9.09 0.88 29.27
C ARG A 546 9.49 1.59 30.57
N ALA A 547 10.20 0.93 31.47
CA ALA A 547 10.50 1.40 32.82
C ALA A 547 12.01 1.49 33.13
N LYS A 548 12.86 0.71 32.45
CA LYS A 548 14.28 0.57 32.77
C LYS A 548 15.10 0.33 31.51
N ALA A 549 16.33 0.85 31.49
CA ALA A 549 17.35 0.57 30.48
C ALA A 549 18.65 0.08 31.16
N VAL A 550 19.31 -0.89 30.55
CA VAL A 550 20.55 -1.51 31.02
C VAL A 550 21.53 -1.61 29.86
N ALA A 551 22.75 -1.11 30.03
CA ALA A 551 23.84 -1.24 29.08
C ALA A 551 24.73 -2.40 29.51
N ILE A 552 25.01 -3.33 28.59
CA ILE A 552 25.86 -4.51 28.82
C ILE A 552 26.98 -4.57 27.78
N GLY A 553 28.18 -4.91 28.23
CA GLY A 553 29.31 -5.30 27.40
C GLY A 553 29.37 -6.83 27.26
N HIS A 554 30.49 -7.35 26.74
CA HIS A 554 30.66 -8.80 26.53
C HIS A 554 30.36 -9.65 27.78
N SER A 555 30.89 -9.26 28.95
CA SER A 555 30.65 -9.97 30.22
C SER A 555 30.01 -9.12 31.31
N ASP A 556 30.04 -7.78 31.17
CA ASP A 556 29.83 -6.88 32.29
C ASP A 556 28.57 -6.02 32.09
N ARG A 557 27.86 -5.75 33.18
CA ARG A 557 26.83 -4.70 33.24
C ARG A 557 27.53 -3.35 33.41
N ILE A 558 27.33 -2.45 32.45
CA ILE A 558 28.04 -1.17 32.36
C ILE A 558 27.27 -0.06 33.07
N LEU A 559 25.97 0.07 32.77
CA LEU A 559 25.12 1.16 33.26
C LEU A 559 23.67 0.69 33.38
N GLU A 560 22.93 1.24 34.33
CA GLU A 560 21.48 1.06 34.46
C GLU A 560 20.82 2.42 34.72
N HIS A 561 19.62 2.61 34.16
CA HIS A 561 18.83 3.81 34.37
C HIS A 561 17.34 3.48 34.42
N ARG A 562 16.62 4.08 35.39
CA ARG A 562 15.16 3.99 35.47
C ARG A 562 14.53 5.11 34.65
N LEU A 563 13.66 4.77 33.71
CA LEU A 563 13.12 5.72 32.75
C LEU A 563 12.08 6.66 33.39
N HIS A 564 12.16 7.96 33.05
CA HIS A 564 11.16 8.97 33.41
C HIS A 564 9.94 8.91 32.48
N VAL A 565 9.01 8.00 32.77
CA VAL A 565 7.78 7.79 31.99
C VAL A 565 6.95 9.09 31.89
N PRO A 566 6.60 9.57 30.68
CA PRO A 566 5.79 10.77 30.50
C PRO A 566 4.34 10.62 30.99
N LYS A 567 3.68 11.75 31.28
CA LYS A 567 2.24 11.76 31.59
C LYS A 567 1.41 11.30 30.38
N GLY A 568 0.41 10.45 30.61
CA GLY A 568 -0.49 9.93 29.57
C GLY A 568 0.00 8.65 28.87
N ALA A 569 1.18 8.14 29.22
CA ALA A 569 1.69 6.86 28.70
C ALA A 569 0.81 5.64 29.04
N ASP A 570 -0.04 5.76 30.07
CA ASP A 570 -1.05 4.79 30.50
C ASP A 570 -2.37 4.87 29.72
N ARG A 571 -2.60 5.97 28.99
CA ARG A 571 -3.88 6.29 28.33
C ARG A 571 -3.81 6.37 26.81
N PHE A 572 -2.61 6.52 26.26
CA PHE A 572 -2.38 6.74 24.83
C PHE A 572 -1.33 5.79 24.29
N ASN A 573 -1.25 5.69 22.96
CA ASN A 573 -0.18 4.94 22.30
C ASN A 573 1.20 5.46 22.75
N TYR A 574 2.01 4.57 23.32
CA TYR A 574 3.27 4.87 23.99
C TYR A 574 4.45 4.07 23.42
N GLY A 575 5.37 4.78 22.78
CA GLY A 575 6.66 4.27 22.29
C GLY A 575 7.83 4.77 23.14
N VAL A 576 8.90 3.98 23.23
CA VAL A 576 10.09 4.30 24.03
C VAL A 576 11.36 3.72 23.38
N TRP A 577 12.47 4.45 23.47
CA TRP A 577 13.79 3.95 23.08
C TRP A 577 14.87 4.47 24.04
N ALA A 578 15.92 3.67 24.21
CA ALA A 578 17.12 4.06 24.95
C ALA A 578 18.37 3.54 24.25
N PHE A 579 19.37 4.41 24.05
CA PHE A 579 20.68 4.03 23.49
C PHE A 579 21.81 4.53 24.38
N TYR A 580 22.82 3.70 24.59
CA TYR A 580 24.06 4.07 25.27
C TYR A 580 24.94 4.96 24.38
N SER A 581 25.42 6.09 24.91
CA SER A 581 26.37 6.99 24.28
C SER A 581 27.12 7.82 25.34
N ALA A 582 28.45 7.86 25.26
CA ALA A 582 29.34 8.64 26.12
C ALA A 582 29.12 8.42 27.63
N GLY A 583 28.93 7.18 28.06
CA GLY A 583 28.71 6.84 29.47
C GLY A 583 27.31 7.10 30.01
N GLU A 584 26.35 7.50 29.16
CA GLU A 584 24.97 7.81 29.53
C GLU A 584 23.96 7.18 28.55
N PHE A 585 22.67 7.19 28.89
CA PHE A 585 21.59 6.88 27.96
C PHE A 585 20.97 8.14 27.40
N GLN A 586 20.79 8.19 26.08
CA GLN A 586 19.79 9.05 25.48
C GLN A 586 18.46 8.27 25.46
N VAL A 587 17.46 8.79 26.16
CA VAL A 587 16.13 8.18 26.27
C VAL A 587 15.13 9.06 25.54
N GLY A 588 14.30 8.46 24.71
CA GLY A 588 13.17 9.15 24.13
C GLY A 588 11.86 8.39 24.25
N HIS A 589 10.78 9.16 24.21
CA HIS A 589 9.41 8.75 24.40
C HIS A 589 8.54 9.37 23.33
N GLU A 590 7.53 8.63 22.90
CA GLU A 590 6.44 9.15 22.10
C GLU A 590 5.12 8.86 22.78
N VAL A 591 4.31 9.90 23.00
CA VAL A 591 2.95 9.78 23.52
C VAL A 591 2.04 10.59 22.61
N ASN A 592 1.12 9.91 21.91
CA ASN A 592 0.12 10.55 21.04
C ASN A 592 0.72 11.53 20.00
N GLY A 593 1.83 11.17 19.35
CA GLY A 593 2.51 12.00 18.34
C GLY A 593 3.44 13.10 18.92
N THR A 594 3.51 13.24 20.25
CA THR A 594 4.47 14.14 20.89
C THR A 594 5.73 13.36 21.28
N LEU A 595 6.87 13.79 20.74
CA LEU A 595 8.18 13.20 21.02
C LEU A 595 8.88 13.98 22.14
N THR A 596 9.37 13.27 23.16
CA THR A 596 10.15 13.85 24.26
C THR A 596 11.44 13.05 24.47
N GLN A 597 12.56 13.72 24.72
CA GLN A 597 13.85 13.07 24.94
C GLN A 597 14.59 13.76 26.09
N TYR A 598 15.42 12.98 26.79
CA TYR A 598 16.36 13.46 27.79
C TYR A 598 17.62 12.58 27.81
N TRP A 599 18.64 13.04 28.52
CA TRP A 599 19.87 12.29 28.79
C TRP A 599 19.88 11.80 30.23
N SER A 600 20.33 10.57 30.50
CA SER A 600 20.27 10.00 31.85
C SER A 600 21.12 10.76 32.87
N GLY A 601 22.13 11.51 32.45
CA GLY A 601 22.93 12.39 33.31
C GLY A 601 22.17 13.59 33.85
N ASP A 602 21.21 14.11 33.08
CA ASP A 602 20.28 15.16 33.50
C ASP A 602 18.86 14.86 33.00
N PRO A 603 18.14 13.96 33.69
CA PRO A 603 16.83 13.50 33.23
C PRO A 603 15.71 14.50 33.52
N GLY A 604 16.04 15.66 34.12
CA GLY A 604 15.17 16.81 34.30
C GLY A 604 15.10 17.72 33.07
N GLU A 605 16.20 17.79 32.30
CA GLU A 605 16.28 18.56 31.06
C GLU A 605 15.65 17.78 29.89
N LYS A 606 14.42 18.14 29.53
CA LYS A 606 13.65 17.48 28.47
C LYS A 606 13.50 18.40 27.27
N THR A 607 13.75 17.83 26.10
CA THR A 607 13.40 18.46 24.82
C THR A 607 12.11 17.82 24.30
N THR A 608 11.19 18.63 23.77
CA THR A 608 9.92 18.15 23.20
C THR A 608 9.78 18.65 21.77
N LYS A 609 9.25 17.80 20.88
CA LYS A 609 8.97 18.14 19.50
C LYS A 609 7.64 17.51 19.08
N ASP A 610 6.79 18.32 18.46
CA ASP A 610 5.59 17.83 17.77
C ASP A 610 5.99 17.35 16.36
N GLY A 611 5.61 16.12 15.99
CA GLY A 611 6.05 15.52 14.72
C GLY A 611 5.35 14.21 14.37
N ASP A 612 5.62 13.73 13.16
CA ASP A 612 5.12 12.45 12.63
C ASP A 612 5.92 11.27 13.19
N GLY A 613 5.82 11.02 14.50
CA GLY A 613 6.69 10.08 15.24
C GLY A 613 6.77 8.66 14.68
N TRP A 614 5.84 8.26 13.82
CA TRP A 614 5.94 7.07 12.99
C TRP A 614 7.22 7.04 12.12
N ARG A 615 7.60 8.15 11.46
CA ARG A 615 8.79 8.19 10.59
C ARG A 615 10.08 8.03 11.39
N GLU A 616 10.16 8.70 12.54
CA GLU A 616 11.28 8.62 13.45
C GLU A 616 11.41 7.22 14.07
N ARG A 617 10.31 6.60 14.51
CA ARG A 617 10.28 5.19 14.96
C ARG A 617 10.72 4.24 13.85
N HIS A 618 10.24 4.45 12.62
CA HIS A 618 10.61 3.63 11.47
C HIS A 618 12.10 3.76 11.10
N ALA A 619 12.66 4.97 11.24
CA ALA A 619 14.08 5.23 11.01
C ALA A 619 14.97 4.51 12.05
N ILE A 620 14.56 4.50 13.32
CA ILE A 620 15.24 3.75 14.40
C ILE A 620 15.14 2.24 14.14
N ALA A 621 13.96 1.74 13.76
CA ALA A 621 13.71 0.32 13.53
C ALA A 621 14.41 -0.26 12.28
N ARG A 622 14.74 0.55 11.26
CA ARG A 622 15.57 0.13 10.13
C ARG A 622 17.08 0.26 10.40
N GLY A 623 17.49 1.11 11.33
CA GLY A 623 18.89 1.37 11.62
C GLY A 623 19.64 0.22 12.31
N SER A 624 18.95 -0.65 13.06
CA SER A 624 19.59 -1.61 13.96
C SER A 624 19.88 -3.00 13.38
N THR A 625 19.56 -3.31 12.11
CA THR A 625 19.40 -4.72 11.69
C THR A 625 20.68 -5.55 11.74
N THR A 626 21.86 -4.95 11.56
CA THR A 626 23.15 -5.65 11.68
C THR A 626 23.82 -5.44 13.03
N GLY A 627 23.53 -4.34 13.73
CA GLY A 627 24.11 -4.03 15.04
C GLY A 627 25.53 -3.45 15.01
N TYR A 628 26.12 -3.17 13.84
CA TYR A 628 27.44 -2.56 13.69
C TYR A 628 27.41 -1.02 13.80
N THR A 629 26.73 -0.49 14.82
CA THR A 629 26.70 0.94 15.13
C THR A 629 27.81 1.26 16.13
N PHE A 630 28.98 1.67 15.63
CA PHE A 630 30.19 1.81 16.46
C PHE A 630 30.11 2.96 17.47
N LEU A 631 30.89 2.85 18.54
CA LEU A 631 31.30 3.98 19.38
C LEU A 631 32.58 4.62 18.82
N ASP A 632 32.68 5.94 18.89
CA ASP A 632 33.91 6.66 18.58
C ASP A 632 34.93 6.60 19.73
N PRO A 633 36.16 7.14 19.59
CA PRO A 633 37.15 7.15 20.66
C PRO A 633 36.77 7.91 21.94
N GLN A 634 35.68 8.68 21.92
CA GLN A 634 35.09 9.35 23.10
C GLN A 634 33.85 8.59 23.61
N GLU A 635 33.68 7.34 23.18
CA GLU A 635 32.53 6.47 23.49
C GLU A 635 31.19 7.02 23.01
N ARG A 636 31.18 7.94 22.04
CA ARG A 636 29.95 8.50 21.48
C ARG A 636 29.41 7.57 20.40
N ARG A 637 28.12 7.27 20.48
CA ARG A 637 27.43 6.46 19.48
C ARG A 637 27.27 7.22 18.18
N PHE A 638 27.46 6.55 17.04
CA PHE A 638 27.09 7.12 15.74
C PHE A 638 25.57 7.12 15.52
N THR A 639 25.03 8.23 15.01
CA THR A 639 23.61 8.36 14.65
C THR A 639 23.52 9.22 13.39
N GLY A 640 23.03 8.69 12.26
CA GLY A 640 22.98 9.45 11.00
C GLY A 640 24.36 9.79 10.45
N GLY A 641 25.31 8.87 10.56
CA GLY A 641 26.64 8.97 9.96
C GLY A 641 27.67 9.83 10.69
N ARG A 642 27.35 10.40 11.86
CA ARG A 642 28.32 11.09 12.74
C ARG A 642 28.05 10.82 14.22
N PRO A 643 29.07 10.91 15.10
CA PRO A 643 28.88 10.73 16.54
C PRO A 643 27.84 11.67 17.14
N LEU A 644 27.11 11.19 18.14
CA LEU A 644 26.09 11.91 18.89
C LEU A 644 26.75 12.65 20.05
N ALA A 645 26.67 13.99 20.07
CA ALA A 645 27.19 14.78 21.17
C ALA A 645 26.23 14.76 22.38
N ALA A 646 26.78 14.88 23.60
CA ALA A 646 25.98 15.01 24.81
C ALA A 646 25.05 16.23 24.72
N GLY A 647 23.80 16.09 25.17
CA GLY A 647 22.77 17.13 25.06
C GLY A 647 22.16 17.30 23.66
N GLU A 648 22.73 16.70 22.61
CA GLU A 648 22.19 16.82 21.25
C GLU A 648 20.91 15.97 21.09
N TRP A 649 19.92 16.51 20.38
CA TRP A 649 18.78 15.76 19.86
C TRP A 649 19.08 15.28 18.44
N ARG A 650 19.12 13.97 18.21
CA ARG A 650 19.14 13.42 16.85
C ARG A 650 18.52 12.02 16.81
N LEU A 651 17.52 11.87 15.95
CA LEU A 651 16.87 10.59 15.66
C LEU A 651 16.99 10.34 14.16
N SER A 652 17.84 9.38 13.79
CA SER A 652 18.03 8.93 12.41
C SER A 652 18.51 7.48 12.45
N GLY A 653 18.33 6.74 11.35
CA GLY A 653 18.89 5.39 11.24
C GLY A 653 20.41 5.38 11.40
N ASP A 654 20.96 4.27 11.87
CA ASP A 654 22.38 4.13 12.16
C ASP A 654 23.24 3.96 10.89
N GLY A 655 22.62 3.53 9.78
CA GLY A 655 23.32 3.21 8.54
C GLY A 655 24.23 1.99 8.68
N HIS A 656 24.77 1.49 7.56
CA HIS A 656 25.73 0.37 7.58
C HIS A 656 27.15 0.91 7.73
N MET A 657 27.91 0.42 8.70
CA MET A 657 29.25 0.91 9.02
C MET A 657 30.31 -0.21 9.10
N PHE A 658 31.58 0.18 8.96
CA PHE A 658 32.75 -0.69 9.16
C PHE A 658 33.80 0.01 10.03
N HIS A 659 34.57 -0.78 10.77
CA HIS A 659 35.72 -0.30 11.54
C HIS A 659 36.84 -1.34 11.57
N ASP A 660 38.03 -0.96 11.11
CA ASP A 660 39.19 -1.86 10.98
C ASP A 660 40.20 -1.72 12.15
N GLY A 661 39.82 -1.00 13.20
CA GLY A 661 40.72 -0.70 14.32
C GLY A 661 41.37 0.68 14.24
N ALA A 662 41.45 1.28 13.05
CA ALA A 662 42.12 2.56 12.82
C ALA A 662 41.21 3.62 12.18
N ALA A 663 40.31 3.22 11.28
CA ALA A 663 39.40 4.10 10.57
C ALA A 663 37.96 3.59 10.60
N PHE A 664 37.03 4.52 10.40
CA PHE A 664 35.59 4.25 10.27
C PHE A 664 35.20 4.38 8.81
N TRP A 665 34.19 3.62 8.40
CA TRP A 665 33.51 3.81 7.12
C TRP A 665 32.01 3.85 7.34
N VAL A 666 31.33 4.77 6.66
CA VAL A 666 29.89 4.98 6.73
C VAL A 666 29.32 4.86 5.33
N ARG A 667 28.21 4.14 5.19
CA ARG A 667 27.41 4.16 3.97
C ARG A 667 26.52 5.40 3.93
N THR A 668 26.67 6.20 2.87
CA THR A 668 25.89 7.42 2.63
C THR A 668 24.59 7.14 1.87
N ASP A 669 23.66 8.11 1.88
CA ASP A 669 22.34 7.99 1.23
C ASP A 669 22.40 7.74 -0.29
N ASP A 670 23.50 8.12 -0.95
CA ASP A 670 23.80 7.80 -2.35
C ASP A 670 24.22 6.33 -2.57
N GLY A 671 24.19 5.52 -1.51
CA GLY A 671 24.51 4.09 -1.50
C GLY A 671 26.00 3.78 -1.45
N ARG A 672 26.89 4.78 -1.43
CA ARG A 672 28.36 4.59 -1.41
C ARG A 672 28.89 4.44 0.01
N VAL A 673 29.98 3.69 0.17
CA VAL A 673 30.72 3.61 1.43
C VAL A 673 31.87 4.61 1.36
N ARG A 674 31.99 5.46 2.38
CA ARG A 674 33.04 6.50 2.46
C ARG A 674 33.76 6.41 3.79
N ARG A 675 35.06 6.67 3.77
CA ARG A 675 35.86 6.75 4.99
C ARG A 675 35.40 7.94 5.84
N TYR A 676 35.31 7.77 7.15
CA TYR A 676 34.94 8.81 8.09
C TYR A 676 36.10 9.08 9.05
N ASP A 677 36.45 10.36 9.22
CA ASP A 677 37.42 10.81 10.23
C ASP A 677 36.68 11.48 11.40
N PRO A 678 36.67 10.86 12.60
CA PRO A 678 36.02 11.40 13.79
C PRO A 678 36.52 12.79 14.21
N LYS A 679 37.73 13.20 13.81
CA LYS A 679 38.30 14.52 14.12
C LYS A 679 37.88 15.59 13.12
N ALA A 680 37.76 15.24 11.84
CA ALA A 680 37.40 16.17 10.78
C ALA A 680 35.88 16.38 10.65
N GLY A 681 35.08 15.39 11.07
CA GLY A 681 33.62 15.49 11.13
C GLY A 681 32.89 15.25 9.81
N GLU A 682 33.61 15.05 8.69
CA GLU A 682 33.05 14.90 7.34
C GLU A 682 33.48 13.56 6.69
N PRO A 683 32.62 12.91 5.88
CA PRO A 683 33.01 11.75 5.08
C PRO A 683 34.05 12.12 4.02
N GLY A 684 35.18 11.43 4.03
CA GLY A 684 36.27 11.55 3.06
C GLY A 684 36.02 10.78 1.75
N GLY A 685 37.09 10.29 1.14
CA GLY A 685 37.06 9.57 -0.14
C GLY A 685 36.30 8.24 -0.13
N ALA A 686 35.97 7.74 -1.32
CA ALA A 686 35.23 6.49 -1.55
C ALA A 686 36.09 5.22 -1.46
N GLU A 687 37.21 5.26 -0.73
CA GLU A 687 38.07 4.09 -0.53
C GLU A 687 37.41 3.12 0.46
N LEU A 688 37.28 1.86 0.05
CA LEU A 688 36.76 0.77 0.88
C LEU A 688 37.81 0.30 1.90
N PRO A 689 37.41 -0.31 3.03
CA PRO A 689 38.36 -0.95 3.94
C PRO A 689 39.13 -2.07 3.22
N TRP A 690 40.34 -2.38 3.69
CA TRP A 690 41.20 -3.43 3.10
C TRP A 690 40.47 -4.78 2.96
N PHE A 691 39.55 -5.08 3.88
CA PHE A 691 38.77 -6.30 3.87
C PHE A 691 37.77 -6.37 2.71
N LEU A 692 37.43 -5.24 2.09
CA LEU A 692 36.57 -5.10 0.92
C LEU A 692 37.33 -4.50 -0.28
N ASP A 693 38.63 -4.74 -0.37
CA ASP A 693 39.46 -4.28 -1.49
C ASP A 693 38.90 -4.82 -2.83
N PRO A 694 38.57 -3.95 -3.81
CA PRO A 694 38.05 -4.37 -5.11
C PRO A 694 38.94 -5.37 -5.88
N SER A 695 40.25 -5.42 -5.60
CA SER A 695 41.18 -6.40 -6.21
C SER A 695 40.89 -7.85 -5.81
N LEU A 696 40.07 -8.06 -4.77
CA LEU A 696 39.65 -9.38 -4.31
C LEU A 696 38.39 -9.90 -5.00
N LEU A 697 37.79 -9.11 -5.91
CA LEU A 697 36.65 -9.50 -6.73
C LEU A 697 37.10 -10.17 -8.04
N GLY A 698 36.33 -11.16 -8.49
CA GLY A 698 36.37 -11.64 -9.87
C GLY A 698 35.76 -10.63 -10.86
N GLY A 699 36.00 -10.82 -12.16
CA GLY A 699 35.62 -9.86 -13.21
C GLY A 699 34.12 -9.50 -13.26
N ASP A 700 33.24 -10.44 -12.91
CA ASP A 700 31.77 -10.27 -12.91
C ASP A 700 31.17 -10.12 -11.49
N GLU A 701 32.01 -10.02 -10.46
CA GLU A 701 31.56 -9.96 -9.07
C GLU A 701 31.39 -8.53 -8.57
N HIS A 702 30.56 -8.36 -7.55
CA HIS A 702 30.44 -7.12 -6.79
C HIS A 702 30.20 -7.41 -5.31
N TRP A 703 30.65 -6.52 -4.43
CA TRP A 703 30.45 -6.65 -3.00
C TRP A 703 28.98 -6.53 -2.60
N LEU A 704 28.55 -7.41 -1.70
CA LEU A 704 27.31 -7.28 -0.95
C LEU A 704 27.61 -6.50 0.33
N ILE A 705 27.59 -5.17 0.22
CA ILE A 705 27.99 -4.25 1.30
C ILE A 705 27.18 -4.47 2.57
N GLU A 706 25.85 -4.53 2.47
CA GLU A 706 24.94 -4.69 3.62
C GLU A 706 25.07 -6.05 4.33
N SER A 707 25.61 -7.05 3.63
CA SER A 707 25.83 -8.40 4.15
C SER A 707 27.26 -8.62 4.63
N SER A 708 28.12 -7.62 4.49
CA SER A 708 29.51 -7.67 4.91
C SER A 708 29.70 -6.87 6.19
N SER A 709 30.61 -7.30 7.06
CA SER A 709 30.95 -6.65 8.31
C SER A 709 32.45 -6.67 8.58
N LEU A 710 32.92 -5.64 9.26
CA LEU A 710 34.28 -5.53 9.78
C LEU A 710 34.23 -4.69 11.05
N ALA A 711 34.69 -5.28 12.15
CA ALA A 711 34.77 -4.66 13.46
C ALA A 711 36.12 -5.00 14.11
N PRO A 712 36.65 -4.17 15.02
CA PRO A 712 37.79 -4.54 15.83
C PRO A 712 37.38 -5.62 16.83
N ALA A 713 38.29 -6.54 17.13
CA ALA A 713 38.09 -7.53 18.19
C ALA A 713 37.98 -6.84 19.56
N VAL A 714 37.11 -7.38 20.40
CA VAL A 714 36.87 -6.94 21.78
C VAL A 714 37.40 -8.04 22.71
N PRO A 715 38.00 -7.72 23.87
CA PRO A 715 38.43 -8.74 24.83
C PRO A 715 37.30 -9.74 25.12
N GLY A 716 37.60 -11.05 25.05
CA GLY A 716 36.61 -12.13 25.21
C GLY A 716 36.00 -12.66 23.90
N THR A 717 36.30 -12.04 22.75
CA THR A 717 35.82 -12.49 21.43
C THR A 717 36.81 -13.35 20.65
N GLU A 718 37.90 -13.81 21.29
CA GLU A 718 38.92 -14.65 20.65
C GLU A 718 38.36 -16.00 20.19
N SER A 719 37.33 -16.49 20.89
CA SER A 719 36.61 -17.73 20.58
C SER A 719 35.24 -17.49 19.94
N SER A 720 35.07 -16.34 19.29
CA SER A 720 33.80 -15.96 18.67
C SER A 720 33.27 -17.06 17.74
N PRO A 721 31.99 -17.48 17.87
CA PRO A 721 31.43 -18.51 17.01
C PRO A 721 31.22 -18.05 15.56
N LEU A 722 31.42 -16.75 15.28
CA LEU A 722 31.44 -16.17 13.94
C LEU A 722 32.87 -15.90 13.43
N GLY A 723 33.88 -16.44 14.09
CA GLY A 723 35.29 -16.30 13.71
C GLY A 723 35.95 -15.01 14.20
N SER A 724 37.26 -15.09 14.44
CA SER A 724 38.14 -13.99 14.84
C SER A 724 39.57 -14.30 14.36
N ASP A 725 40.32 -13.30 13.92
CA ASP A 725 41.77 -13.43 13.65
C ASP A 725 42.63 -12.94 14.83
N GLY A 726 41.99 -12.56 15.95
CA GLY A 726 42.60 -12.00 17.15
C GLY A 726 42.68 -10.47 17.17
N ALA A 727 42.55 -9.79 16.03
CA ALA A 727 42.52 -8.33 15.93
C ALA A 727 41.18 -7.79 15.40
N HIS A 728 40.48 -8.60 14.60
CA HIS A 728 39.28 -8.23 13.87
C HIS A 728 38.21 -9.32 13.94
N LEU A 729 36.97 -8.87 13.78
CA LEU A 729 35.76 -9.68 13.62
C LEU A 729 35.14 -9.28 12.28
N GLY A 730 34.71 -10.25 11.48
CA GLY A 730 34.09 -9.89 10.20
C GLY A 730 33.77 -11.04 9.26
N PHE A 731 32.94 -10.69 8.30
CA PHE A 731 32.48 -11.54 7.22
C PHE A 731 32.30 -10.69 5.97
N ARG A 732 32.70 -11.17 4.81
CA ARG A 732 32.44 -10.49 3.53
C ARG A 732 31.78 -11.43 2.55
N ALA A 733 30.89 -10.87 1.74
CA ALA A 733 30.22 -11.59 0.68
C ALA A 733 30.27 -10.81 -0.65
N ALA A 734 30.47 -11.53 -1.74
CA ALA A 734 30.43 -11.01 -3.10
C ALA A 734 29.46 -11.84 -3.95
N ARG A 735 28.71 -11.17 -4.84
CA ARG A 735 27.75 -11.81 -5.75
C ARG A 735 28.25 -11.73 -7.19
N ASP A 736 28.28 -12.90 -7.85
CA ASP A 736 28.55 -13.02 -9.28
C ASP A 736 27.30 -12.60 -10.08
N ARG A 737 27.43 -11.61 -10.97
CA ARG A 737 26.30 -11.04 -11.71
C ARG A 737 25.68 -11.97 -12.75
N ARG A 738 26.43 -12.97 -13.22
CA ARG A 738 26.01 -13.87 -14.29
C ARG A 738 25.32 -15.12 -13.75
N THR A 739 25.82 -15.64 -12.63
CA THR A 739 25.37 -16.90 -12.02
C THR A 739 24.52 -16.68 -10.77
N GLY A 740 24.57 -15.49 -10.17
CA GLY A 740 23.90 -15.17 -8.92
C GLY A 740 24.53 -15.82 -7.69
N LYS A 741 25.58 -16.64 -7.84
CA LYS A 741 26.27 -17.30 -6.72
C LYS A 741 26.92 -16.28 -5.80
N VAL A 742 26.94 -16.61 -4.51
CA VAL A 742 27.53 -15.78 -3.46
C VAL A 742 28.79 -16.43 -2.93
N ARG A 743 29.91 -15.72 -3.04
CA ARG A 743 31.18 -16.12 -2.44
C ARG A 743 31.34 -15.43 -1.11
N TYR A 744 31.60 -16.20 -0.05
CA TYR A 744 31.79 -15.67 1.29
C TYR A 744 33.20 -15.91 1.81
N HIS A 745 33.65 -15.05 2.72
CA HIS A 745 34.92 -15.18 3.43
C HIS A 745 34.79 -14.61 4.84
N ARG A 746 35.08 -15.43 5.85
CA ARG A 746 35.12 -15.07 7.26
C ARG A 746 36.53 -14.61 7.65
N ILE A 747 36.66 -13.74 8.64
CA ILE A 747 37.93 -13.08 8.97
C ILE A 747 39.06 -14.07 9.32
N ASP A 748 38.72 -15.24 9.86
CA ASP A 748 39.64 -16.32 10.21
C ASP A 748 40.11 -17.19 9.01
N GLY A 749 39.76 -16.79 7.78
CA GLY A 749 40.20 -17.41 6.54
C GLY A 749 39.26 -18.50 6.00
N VAL A 750 38.19 -18.85 6.71
CA VAL A 750 37.17 -19.79 6.22
C VAL A 750 36.38 -19.13 5.09
N HIS A 751 36.26 -19.81 3.94
CA HIS A 751 35.60 -19.26 2.76
C HIS A 751 34.92 -20.36 1.94
N GLY A 752 33.97 -19.96 1.09
CA GLY A 752 33.21 -20.88 0.26
C GLY A 752 32.36 -20.14 -0.78
N THR A 753 31.62 -20.91 -1.59
CA THR A 753 30.68 -20.37 -2.57
C THR A 753 29.37 -21.12 -2.48
N VAL A 754 28.27 -20.38 -2.42
CA VAL A 754 26.92 -20.91 -2.23
C VAL A 754 25.97 -20.37 -3.29
N PRO A 755 24.86 -21.08 -3.58
CA PRO A 755 23.77 -20.50 -4.34
C PRO A 755 23.20 -19.27 -3.61
N PRO A 756 22.58 -18.33 -4.34
CA PRO A 756 21.91 -17.19 -3.71
C PRO A 756 20.91 -17.66 -2.66
N GLY A 757 20.83 -16.94 -1.54
CA GLY A 757 19.84 -17.23 -0.50
C GLY A 757 18.44 -16.86 -0.96
N GLU A 758 17.45 -17.65 -0.52
CA GLU A 758 16.03 -17.38 -0.79
C GLU A 758 15.47 -16.31 0.16
N GLU A 759 15.94 -16.31 1.42
CA GLU A 759 15.42 -15.43 2.49
C GLU A 759 16.26 -14.15 2.67
N GLY A 760 17.26 -13.95 1.81
CA GLY A 760 18.18 -12.82 1.82
C GLY A 760 19.61 -13.24 1.53
N GLU A 761 20.54 -12.32 1.72
CA GLU A 761 21.96 -12.57 1.50
C GLU A 761 22.61 -13.18 2.73
N ALA A 762 23.64 -14.00 2.50
CA ALA A 762 24.46 -14.57 3.56
C ALA A 762 25.27 -13.48 4.26
N TRP A 763 25.31 -13.49 5.59
CA TRP A 763 26.00 -12.47 6.40
C TRP A 763 26.91 -13.04 7.49
N GLY A 764 26.88 -14.35 7.73
CA GLY A 764 27.72 -14.98 8.74
C GLY A 764 27.87 -16.48 8.52
N LEU A 765 28.84 -17.07 9.20
CA LEU A 765 29.05 -18.52 9.23
C LEU A 765 29.30 -18.91 10.69
N LEU A 766 28.42 -19.73 11.23
CA LEU A 766 28.34 -20.09 12.64
C LEU A 766 29.07 -21.41 12.93
N ASP A 767 30.00 -21.36 13.87
CA ASP A 767 30.64 -22.53 14.45
C ASP A 767 29.72 -23.13 15.52
N VAL A 768 29.28 -24.37 15.29
CA VAL A 768 28.38 -25.07 16.21
C VAL A 768 29.19 -25.78 17.30
N PRO A 769 28.83 -25.65 18.59
CA PRO A 769 29.54 -26.32 19.67
C PRO A 769 29.65 -27.84 19.47
N ALA A 770 30.86 -28.37 19.64
CA ALA A 770 31.17 -29.80 19.49
C ALA A 770 30.84 -30.42 18.11
N ALA A 771 30.60 -29.61 17.08
CA ALA A 771 30.45 -30.05 15.70
C ALA A 771 31.72 -29.80 14.88
N GLN A 772 31.90 -30.56 13.80
CA GLN A 772 32.94 -30.28 12.78
C GLN A 772 32.39 -29.41 11.63
N GLY A 773 31.08 -29.43 11.40
CA GLY A 773 30.39 -28.62 10.40
C GLY A 773 30.01 -27.23 10.91
N ARG A 774 29.66 -26.34 9.98
CA ARG A 774 29.27 -24.94 10.23
C ARG A 774 27.92 -24.67 9.58
N LEU A 775 27.19 -23.70 10.11
CA LEU A 775 25.90 -23.26 9.55
C LEU A 775 26.06 -21.87 8.93
N LEU A 776 25.68 -21.72 7.66
CA LEU A 776 25.64 -20.42 7.00
C LEU A 776 24.40 -19.65 7.48
N LEU A 777 24.59 -18.41 7.89
CA LEU A 777 23.53 -17.51 8.35
C LEU A 777 23.15 -16.55 7.22
N GLU A 778 21.87 -16.50 6.91
CA GLU A 778 21.30 -15.60 5.91
C GLU A 778 20.03 -14.92 6.41
N GLY A 779 19.59 -13.91 5.66
CA GLY A 779 18.36 -13.17 5.93
C GLY A 779 18.56 -11.92 6.76
N ASP A 780 17.55 -11.05 6.74
CA ASP A 780 17.58 -9.78 7.48
C ASP A 780 16.91 -9.90 8.85
N TYR A 781 15.58 -9.84 8.81
CA TYR A 781 14.71 -9.90 9.98
C TYR A 781 14.45 -11.33 10.47
N PHE A 782 14.37 -12.28 9.54
CA PHE A 782 14.40 -13.70 9.84
C PHE A 782 15.83 -14.16 9.60
N VAL A 783 16.49 -14.68 10.63
CA VAL A 783 17.80 -15.30 10.46
C VAL A 783 17.61 -16.79 10.30
N THR A 784 18.04 -17.31 9.16
CA THR A 784 17.97 -18.74 8.84
C THR A 784 19.37 -19.33 8.81
N ALA A 785 19.53 -20.46 9.49
CA ALA A 785 20.76 -21.24 9.46
C ALA A 785 20.57 -22.41 8.50
N ARG A 786 21.44 -22.47 7.48
CA ARG A 786 21.43 -23.55 6.50
C ARG A 786 22.78 -24.22 6.37
N ASP A 787 22.76 -25.46 5.93
CA ASP A 787 23.96 -26.19 5.55
C ASP A 787 24.58 -25.52 4.31
N PRO A 788 25.88 -25.17 4.34
CA PRO A 788 26.53 -24.44 3.26
C PRO A 788 26.71 -25.26 1.97
N ASP A 789 26.72 -26.59 2.06
CA ASP A 789 26.98 -27.47 0.92
C ASP A 789 25.68 -27.85 0.20
N THR A 790 24.64 -28.15 0.97
CA THR A 790 23.33 -28.62 0.47
C THR A 790 22.29 -27.51 0.35
N GLY A 791 22.45 -26.41 1.10
CA GLY A 791 21.46 -25.34 1.23
C GLY A 791 20.28 -25.67 2.14
N ASP A 792 20.26 -26.84 2.79
CA ASP A 792 19.17 -27.30 3.65
C ASP A 792 19.04 -26.46 4.93
N LYS A 793 17.84 -25.96 5.24
CA LYS A 793 17.56 -25.07 6.37
C LYS A 793 17.31 -25.89 7.64
N HIS A 794 18.08 -25.61 8.69
CA HIS A 794 17.97 -26.29 9.98
C HIS A 794 16.99 -25.62 10.93
N TRP A 795 17.11 -24.30 11.11
CA TRP A 795 16.27 -23.48 11.98
C TRP A 795 16.22 -22.03 11.47
N THR A 796 15.17 -21.32 11.88
CA THR A 796 14.98 -19.88 11.63
C THR A 796 14.56 -19.23 12.92
N VAL A 797 15.18 -18.08 13.24
CA VAL A 797 14.85 -17.28 14.41
C VAL A 797 14.43 -15.88 13.99
N TYR A 798 13.55 -15.28 14.80
CA TYR A 798 13.03 -13.93 14.59
C TYR A 798 13.94 -12.92 15.30
N MET A 799 14.41 -11.90 14.59
CA MET A 799 15.10 -10.79 15.22
C MET A 799 14.05 -9.99 16.01
N MET A 800 14.10 -10.00 17.34
CA MET A 800 13.02 -9.44 18.17
C MET A 800 13.07 -7.91 18.25
N ASP A 801 13.97 -7.22 17.55
CA ASP A 801 14.36 -5.82 17.78
C ASP A 801 13.37 -4.74 17.27
N ARG A 802 12.23 -5.13 16.71
CA ARG A 802 11.21 -4.22 16.13
C ARG A 802 9.94 -4.11 16.97
N GLU A 803 9.41 -2.89 17.07
CA GLU A 803 8.25 -2.54 17.94
C GLU A 803 6.90 -3.15 17.53
N TRP A 804 6.75 -3.64 16.30
CA TRP A 804 5.48 -4.09 15.71
C TRP A 804 5.36 -5.61 15.61
N ILE A 805 6.22 -6.32 16.34
CA ILE A 805 6.38 -7.77 16.28
C ILE A 805 6.17 -8.38 17.66
N VAL A 806 5.66 -9.61 17.67
CA VAL A 806 5.46 -10.43 18.85
C VAL A 806 6.76 -10.53 19.66
N ASN A 807 6.74 -10.04 20.91
CA ASN A 807 7.88 -10.06 21.83
C ASN A 807 8.10 -11.43 22.51
N GLU A 808 7.50 -12.51 22.01
CA GLU A 808 7.70 -13.86 22.52
C GLU A 808 8.94 -14.53 21.90
N PRO A 809 9.73 -15.30 22.68
CA PRO A 809 10.85 -16.06 22.14
C PRO A 809 10.41 -17.00 21.01
N SER A 810 11.18 -17.03 19.92
CA SER A 810 10.98 -18.01 18.86
C SER A 810 11.04 -19.42 19.44
N ALA A 811 10.13 -20.32 19.05
CA ALA A 811 10.21 -21.72 19.47
C ALA A 811 11.55 -22.39 19.09
N MET A 812 12.23 -21.89 18.04
CA MET A 812 13.56 -22.36 17.62
C MET A 812 14.73 -21.75 18.41
N ALA A 813 14.45 -20.81 19.32
CA ALA A 813 15.39 -20.16 20.22
C ALA A 813 14.76 -19.91 21.61
N ALA A 814 13.96 -20.86 22.10
CA ALA A 814 13.17 -20.72 23.33
C ALA A 814 14.03 -20.53 24.59
N GLY A 815 15.30 -20.97 24.57
CA GLY A 815 16.27 -20.74 25.62
C GLY A 815 16.83 -19.31 25.67
N THR A 816 16.70 -18.57 24.57
CA THR A 816 17.19 -17.20 24.41
C THR A 816 16.05 -16.22 24.68
N PRO A 817 16.05 -15.54 25.85
CA PRO A 817 14.92 -14.73 26.29
C PRO A 817 14.74 -13.49 25.40
N ARG A 818 15.84 -13.01 24.80
CA ARG A 818 15.84 -11.87 23.90
C ARG A 818 16.91 -12.03 22.85
N MET A 819 16.52 -11.94 21.57
CA MET A 819 17.46 -12.06 20.46
C MET A 819 18.29 -10.77 20.30
N PRO A 820 19.63 -10.81 20.42
CA PRO A 820 20.47 -9.64 20.21
C PRO A 820 20.68 -9.35 18.71
N PRO A 821 21.04 -8.11 18.33
CA PRO A 821 21.43 -7.78 16.95
C PRO A 821 22.60 -8.62 16.47
N LYS A 822 22.70 -8.83 15.14
CA LYS A 822 23.63 -9.80 14.51
C LYS A 822 25.09 -9.64 14.93
N ALA A 823 25.60 -8.41 15.05
CA ALA A 823 26.96 -8.14 15.50
C ALA A 823 27.26 -8.77 16.87
N PHE A 824 26.30 -8.76 17.79
CA PHE A 824 26.47 -9.28 19.15
C PHE A 824 26.46 -10.80 19.23
N TRP A 825 26.19 -11.49 18.12
CA TRP A 825 26.36 -12.95 18.05
C TRP A 825 27.84 -13.34 18.18
N HIS A 826 28.77 -12.39 18.00
CA HIS A 826 30.17 -12.58 18.33
C HIS A 826 30.43 -12.83 19.83
N PHE A 827 29.52 -12.44 20.73
CA PHE A 827 29.62 -12.63 22.19
C PHE A 827 29.02 -13.94 22.69
N LEU A 828 28.40 -14.71 21.80
CA LEU A 828 27.81 -15.99 22.15
C LEU A 828 28.90 -17.02 22.50
N THR A 829 28.66 -17.79 23.56
CA THR A 829 29.55 -18.84 24.05
C THR A 829 28.77 -20.14 24.25
N PRO A 830 29.42 -21.33 24.16
CA PRO A 830 28.74 -22.60 24.42
C PRO A 830 28.17 -22.68 25.84
N ARG A 831 26.87 -22.93 25.98
CA ARG A 831 26.19 -23.05 27.29
C ARG A 831 26.52 -24.35 28.02
N ASP A 832 26.57 -25.45 27.26
CA ASP A 832 26.70 -26.80 27.78
C ASP A 832 27.39 -27.73 26.77
N LEU A 833 28.72 -27.77 26.82
CA LEU A 833 29.51 -28.55 25.87
C LEU A 833 29.23 -30.07 25.96
N PRO A 834 29.06 -30.69 27.16
CA PRO A 834 28.56 -32.06 27.27
C PRO A 834 27.20 -32.27 26.60
N GLY A 835 26.23 -31.38 26.84
CA GLY A 835 24.91 -31.40 26.21
C GLY A 835 24.98 -31.34 24.69
N SER A 836 25.77 -30.43 24.13
CA SER A 836 26.00 -30.32 22.68
C SER A 836 26.57 -31.60 22.07
N ARG A 837 27.52 -32.26 22.76
CA ARG A 837 28.06 -33.57 22.33
C ARG A 837 27.03 -34.69 22.39
N ALA A 838 26.06 -34.62 23.30
CA ALA A 838 24.96 -35.57 23.37
C ALA A 838 24.00 -35.36 22.19
N LEU A 839 23.66 -34.10 21.87
CA LEU A 839 22.84 -33.77 20.70
C LEU A 839 23.46 -34.26 19.37
N ARG A 840 24.80 -34.22 19.21
CA ARG A 840 25.47 -34.79 18.03
C ARG A 840 25.23 -36.29 17.85
N ARG A 841 24.94 -37.01 18.95
CA ARG A 841 24.80 -38.47 19.01
C ARG A 841 23.36 -38.92 19.27
N ILE A 842 22.39 -37.99 19.31
CA ILE A 842 20.99 -38.31 19.60
C ILE A 842 20.44 -39.34 18.61
N SER A 843 19.67 -40.31 19.11
CA SER A 843 19.05 -41.35 18.30
C SER A 843 17.64 -40.96 17.85
N GLU A 844 17.18 -41.53 16.73
CA GLU A 844 15.79 -41.35 16.28
C GLU A 844 14.77 -41.89 17.29
N ASP A 845 15.09 -42.96 18.04
CA ASP A 845 14.22 -43.50 19.10
C ASP A 845 14.02 -42.51 20.25
N THR A 846 15.09 -41.79 20.62
CA THR A 846 15.03 -40.69 21.59
C THR A 846 14.11 -39.58 21.09
N VAL A 847 14.29 -39.16 19.84
CA VAL A 847 13.47 -38.09 19.22
C VAL A 847 12.00 -38.51 19.11
N ARG A 848 11.71 -39.75 18.70
CA ARG A 848 10.36 -40.31 18.65
C ARG A 848 9.69 -40.28 20.02
N SER A 849 10.45 -40.60 21.08
CA SER A 849 9.95 -40.55 22.47
C SER A 849 9.63 -39.11 22.90
N LEU A 850 10.45 -38.13 22.53
CA LEU A 850 10.20 -36.71 22.82
C LEU A 850 8.95 -36.19 22.10
N LEU A 851 8.80 -36.50 20.80
CA LEU A 851 7.61 -36.10 20.02
C LEU A 851 6.32 -36.71 20.58
N ALA A 852 6.36 -37.97 21.05
CA ALA A 852 5.22 -38.62 21.69
C ALA A 852 4.79 -37.91 22.99
N VAL A 853 5.73 -37.39 23.78
CA VAL A 853 5.44 -36.62 25.00
C VAL A 853 4.95 -35.20 24.68
N ALA A 854 5.38 -34.62 23.57
CA ALA A 854 4.94 -33.29 23.13
C ALA A 854 3.49 -33.25 22.64
N ALA A 855 2.95 -34.39 22.15
CA ALA A 855 1.57 -34.51 21.65
C ALA A 855 0.47 -33.98 22.61
N PRO A 856 0.46 -34.29 23.92
CA PRO A 856 -0.51 -33.75 24.89
C PRO A 856 -0.30 -32.28 25.31
N ARG A 857 0.56 -31.49 24.64
CA ARG A 857 0.80 -30.05 24.88
C ARG A 857 1.26 -29.70 26.31
N SER A 858 2.03 -30.59 26.96
CA SER A 858 2.60 -30.32 28.29
C SER A 858 4.09 -30.00 28.22
N ALA A 859 4.43 -28.70 28.26
CA ALA A 859 5.82 -28.26 28.32
C ALA A 859 6.55 -28.81 29.56
N ALA A 860 5.85 -28.94 30.69
CA ALA A 860 6.40 -29.53 31.91
C ALA A 860 6.75 -31.02 31.74
N ALA A 861 5.86 -31.81 31.13
CA ALA A 861 6.14 -33.21 30.85
C ALA A 861 7.30 -33.37 29.85
N LEU A 862 7.37 -32.50 28.84
CA LEU A 862 8.45 -32.52 27.86
C LEU A 862 9.80 -32.16 28.49
N ARG A 863 9.87 -31.14 29.37
CA ARG A 863 11.06 -30.86 30.18
C ARG A 863 11.53 -32.08 30.96
N THR A 864 10.62 -32.77 31.65
CA THR A 864 10.94 -34.00 32.39
C THR A 864 11.46 -35.10 31.48
N ALA A 865 10.88 -35.25 30.28
CA ALA A 865 11.33 -36.23 29.29
C ALA A 865 12.73 -35.90 28.76
N VAL A 866 13.03 -34.63 28.46
CA VAL A 866 14.38 -34.18 28.06
C VAL A 866 15.39 -34.52 29.15
N ALA A 867 15.13 -34.15 30.40
CA ALA A 867 16.04 -34.43 31.52
C ALA A 867 16.28 -35.95 31.74
N LYS A 868 15.27 -36.78 31.46
CA LYS A 868 15.38 -38.25 31.59
C LYS A 868 16.12 -38.89 30.42
N LEU A 869 15.84 -38.45 29.20
CA LEU A 869 16.34 -39.09 27.97
C LEU A 869 17.69 -38.54 27.50
N LEU A 870 18.04 -37.31 27.91
CA LEU A 870 19.27 -36.61 27.60
C LEU A 870 19.88 -36.03 28.88
N PRO A 871 20.27 -36.88 29.86
CA PRO A 871 20.76 -36.44 31.16
C PRO A 871 22.08 -35.63 31.09
N GLU A 872 22.80 -35.70 29.97
CA GLU A 872 23.98 -34.88 29.71
C GLU A 872 23.66 -33.41 29.44
N ILE A 873 22.40 -33.07 29.13
CA ILE A 873 21.94 -31.69 29.02
C ILE A 873 21.60 -31.19 30.42
N THR A 874 22.48 -30.36 30.95
CA THR A 874 22.44 -29.83 32.32
C THR A 874 22.05 -28.35 32.38
N HIS A 875 22.30 -27.59 31.32
CA HIS A 875 21.98 -26.16 31.31
C HIS A 875 20.48 -25.90 31.06
N PRO A 876 19.77 -25.18 31.94
CA PRO A 876 18.31 -25.03 31.87
C PRO A 876 17.82 -24.35 30.57
N ARG A 877 18.55 -23.34 30.07
CA ARG A 877 18.19 -22.69 28.80
C ARG A 877 18.38 -23.60 27.57
N LEU A 878 19.32 -24.55 27.60
CA LEU A 878 19.45 -25.53 26.52
C LEU A 878 18.29 -26.55 26.56
N VAL A 879 17.83 -26.92 27.75
CA VAL A 879 16.60 -27.72 27.91
C VAL A 879 15.41 -27.01 27.27
N GLU A 880 15.22 -25.71 27.54
CA GLU A 880 14.15 -24.92 26.91
C GLU A 880 14.29 -24.86 25.39
N GLY A 881 15.50 -24.71 24.86
CA GLY A 881 15.73 -24.75 23.40
C GLY A 881 15.33 -26.08 22.77
N VAL A 882 15.69 -27.21 23.37
CA VAL A 882 15.24 -28.54 22.90
C VAL A 882 13.72 -28.69 23.00
N VAL A 883 13.13 -28.24 24.12
CA VAL A 883 11.66 -28.24 24.33
C VAL A 883 10.96 -27.43 23.24
N GLY A 884 11.46 -26.22 22.93
CA GLY A 884 10.89 -25.34 21.92
C GLY A 884 10.92 -25.95 20.52
N VAL A 885 12.08 -26.46 20.09
CA VAL A 885 12.24 -27.08 18.76
C VAL A 885 11.35 -28.33 18.61
N VAL A 886 11.24 -29.15 19.66
CA VAL A 886 10.35 -30.33 19.67
C VAL A 886 8.87 -29.90 19.66
N THR A 887 8.52 -28.85 20.39
CA THR A 887 7.14 -28.31 20.43
C THR A 887 6.71 -27.78 19.07
N GLU A 888 7.60 -27.09 18.37
CA GLU A 888 7.36 -26.58 17.02
C GLU A 888 7.18 -27.72 16.01
N ALA A 889 8.01 -28.77 16.07
CA ALA A 889 7.81 -29.98 15.27
C ALA A 889 6.45 -30.64 15.55
N ALA A 890 6.09 -30.79 16.83
CA ALA A 890 4.79 -31.34 17.22
C ALA A 890 3.61 -30.47 16.77
N ALA A 891 3.77 -29.15 16.72
CA ALA A 891 2.75 -28.24 16.17
C ALA A 891 2.50 -28.49 14.69
N ARG A 892 3.56 -28.65 13.90
CA ARG A 892 3.45 -28.94 12.47
C ARG A 892 2.86 -30.33 12.18
N LEU A 893 3.09 -31.33 13.05
CA LEU A 893 2.40 -32.63 12.97
C LEU A 893 0.89 -32.52 13.21
N ARG A 894 0.47 -31.64 14.12
CA ARG A 894 -0.97 -31.34 14.34
C ARG A 894 -1.58 -30.65 13.12
N ASP A 895 -0.88 -29.69 12.52
CA ASP A 895 -1.33 -29.02 11.30
C ASP A 895 -1.48 -30.03 10.14
N ARG A 896 -0.56 -30.99 10.02
CA ARG A 896 -0.66 -32.13 9.10
C ARG A 896 -1.89 -32.99 9.38
N ASP A 897 -2.14 -33.38 10.64
CA ASP A 897 -3.31 -34.20 11.01
C ASP A 897 -4.63 -33.46 10.74
N ARG A 898 -4.64 -32.15 10.99
CA ARG A 898 -5.76 -31.28 10.64
C ARG A 898 -5.96 -31.22 9.13
N LEU A 899 -4.89 -31.07 8.35
CA LEU A 899 -4.96 -31.12 6.89
C LEU A 899 -5.54 -32.46 6.42
N ILE A 900 -5.09 -33.60 6.96
CA ILE A 900 -5.61 -34.92 6.63
C ILE A 900 -7.13 -34.99 6.89
N ARG A 901 -7.61 -34.50 8.03
CA ARG A 901 -9.04 -34.43 8.34
C ARG A 901 -9.81 -33.55 7.35
N VAL A 902 -9.26 -32.39 6.99
CA VAL A 902 -9.87 -31.48 6.00
C VAL A 902 -9.96 -32.11 4.62
N LEU A 903 -8.90 -32.80 4.18
CA LEU A 903 -8.86 -33.48 2.88
C LEU A 903 -9.79 -34.70 2.83
N GLY A 904 -9.94 -35.40 3.97
CA GLY A 904 -10.82 -36.58 4.11
C GLY A 904 -12.28 -36.28 4.48
N GLY A 905 -12.60 -35.06 4.93
CA GLY A 905 -13.90 -34.68 5.48
C GLY A 905 -15.01 -34.46 4.44
N VAL A 906 -16.26 -34.61 4.86
CA VAL A 906 -17.46 -34.25 4.07
C VAL A 906 -17.52 -32.72 3.97
N PRO A 907 -17.79 -32.12 2.79
CA PRO A 907 -17.79 -30.67 2.66
C PRO A 907 -18.94 -30.09 3.52
N HIS A 908 -18.66 -29.04 4.28
CA HIS A 908 -19.74 -28.30 4.93
C HIS A 908 -20.52 -27.51 3.86
N LYS A 909 -21.82 -27.34 4.11
CA LYS A 909 -22.70 -26.63 3.18
C LYS A 909 -22.24 -25.17 3.09
N ARG A 910 -22.28 -24.60 1.88
CA ARG A 910 -22.04 -23.17 1.64
C ARG A 910 -23.35 -22.43 1.41
N LEU A 911 -23.37 -21.15 1.79
CA LEU A 911 -24.50 -20.25 1.60
C LEU A 911 -24.52 -19.68 0.17
N GLU A 912 -23.36 -19.57 -0.49
CA GLU A 912 -23.21 -19.20 -1.92
C GLU A 912 -23.95 -17.90 -2.31
N VAL A 913 -23.81 -16.86 -1.49
CA VAL A 913 -24.34 -15.51 -1.76
C VAL A 913 -23.22 -14.48 -1.77
N ALA A 914 -23.41 -13.38 -2.50
CA ALA A 914 -22.52 -12.24 -2.42
C ALA A 914 -22.70 -11.53 -1.07
N GLU A 915 -21.58 -11.23 -0.39
CA GLU A 915 -21.54 -10.61 0.93
C GLU A 915 -22.33 -9.29 0.96
N ALA A 916 -22.00 -8.37 0.04
CA ALA A 916 -22.63 -7.06 -0.07
C ALA A 916 -24.15 -7.11 -0.28
N ASP A 917 -24.65 -8.13 -1.00
CA ASP A 917 -26.08 -8.31 -1.21
C ASP A 917 -26.76 -8.76 0.09
N LEU A 918 -26.12 -9.63 0.87
CA LEU A 918 -26.67 -10.09 2.15
C LEU A 918 -26.61 -9.00 3.23
N GLU A 919 -25.48 -8.28 3.35
CA GLU A 919 -25.31 -7.14 4.27
C GLU A 919 -26.38 -6.07 4.02
N ALA A 920 -26.54 -5.66 2.76
CA ALA A 920 -27.56 -4.68 2.39
C ALA A 920 -28.98 -5.19 2.68
N ALA A 921 -29.22 -6.50 2.53
CA ALA A 921 -30.51 -7.11 2.82
C ALA A 921 -30.82 -7.20 4.33
N LEU A 922 -29.81 -7.33 5.20
CA LEU A 922 -29.96 -7.40 6.66
C LEU A 922 -29.94 -6.04 7.35
N SER A 923 -29.45 -5.00 6.66
CA SER A 923 -29.34 -3.63 7.18
C SER A 923 -30.64 -3.14 7.84
N GLY A 924 -30.53 -2.69 9.10
CA GLY A 924 -31.67 -2.20 9.90
C GLY A 924 -32.57 -3.27 10.51
N LEU A 925 -32.35 -4.55 10.22
CA LEU A 925 -33.00 -5.69 10.89
C LEU A 925 -32.05 -6.40 11.86
N VAL A 926 -30.75 -6.32 11.60
CA VAL A 926 -29.68 -6.86 12.45
C VAL A 926 -28.75 -5.72 12.83
N SER A 927 -28.26 -5.71 14.07
CA SER A 927 -27.31 -4.69 14.53
C SER A 927 -26.01 -4.68 13.72
N HIS A 928 -25.49 -3.48 13.46
CA HIS A 928 -24.33 -3.20 12.62
C HIS A 928 -23.24 -2.46 13.41
N TYR A 929 -22.01 -2.92 13.27
CA TYR A 929 -20.85 -2.47 14.01
C TYR A 929 -19.69 -2.24 13.03
N PRO A 930 -19.26 -0.99 12.80
CA PRO A 930 -18.32 -0.63 11.72
C PRO A 930 -16.87 -1.13 11.90
N GLU A 931 -16.62 -2.00 12.88
CA GLU A 931 -15.31 -2.57 13.20
C GLU A 931 -15.07 -3.95 12.56
N GLY A 932 -16.02 -4.49 11.79
CA GLY A 932 -15.86 -5.74 11.05
C GLY A 932 -15.27 -5.57 9.64
N ASP A 933 -14.65 -6.62 9.11
CA ASP A 933 -14.00 -6.67 7.79
C ASP A 933 -14.87 -7.39 6.73
N GLY A 934 -16.19 -7.40 6.91
CA GLY A 934 -17.15 -8.05 5.98
C GLY A 934 -17.08 -9.58 5.99
N GLY A 935 -17.10 -10.21 7.18
CA GLY A 935 -17.01 -11.67 7.37
C GLY A 935 -18.35 -12.39 7.61
N LEU A 936 -19.48 -11.73 7.38
CA LEU A 936 -20.84 -12.20 7.68
C LEU A 936 -21.16 -13.59 7.11
N VAL A 937 -20.99 -13.79 5.80
CA VAL A 937 -21.35 -15.05 5.11
C VAL A 937 -20.47 -16.19 5.63
N ARG A 938 -19.17 -15.91 5.82
CA ARG A 938 -18.19 -16.90 6.27
C ARG A 938 -18.41 -17.33 7.70
N GLN A 939 -18.79 -16.43 8.61
CA GLN A 939 -19.13 -16.81 9.99
C GLN A 939 -20.37 -17.70 10.07
N ILE A 940 -21.41 -17.43 9.27
CA ILE A 940 -22.62 -18.27 9.22
C ILE A 940 -22.27 -19.69 8.73
N GLU A 941 -21.46 -19.80 7.67
CA GLU A 941 -20.97 -21.08 7.15
C GLU A 941 -20.10 -21.82 8.18
N LEU A 942 -19.21 -21.10 8.87
CA LEU A 942 -18.33 -21.65 9.91
C LEU A 942 -19.14 -22.20 11.08
N ALA A 943 -20.12 -21.44 11.58
CA ALA A 943 -20.98 -21.85 12.68
C ALA A 943 -21.83 -23.08 12.31
N ALA A 944 -22.43 -23.09 11.12
CA ALA A 944 -23.17 -24.24 10.61
C ALA A 944 -22.27 -25.48 10.47
N GLY A 945 -21.05 -25.30 9.98
CA GLY A 945 -20.06 -26.37 9.83
C GLY A 945 -19.59 -26.93 11.18
N PHE A 946 -19.37 -26.05 12.16
CA PHE A 946 -18.93 -26.40 13.50
C PHE A 946 -19.99 -27.19 14.28
N PHE A 947 -21.20 -26.66 14.39
CA PHE A 947 -22.31 -27.36 15.04
C PHE A 947 -22.79 -28.61 14.26
N GLY A 948 -22.43 -28.70 12.97
CA GLY A 948 -22.69 -29.85 12.12
C GLY A 948 -21.62 -30.95 12.22
N GLY A 949 -20.53 -30.72 12.97
CA GLY A 949 -19.42 -31.68 13.14
C GLY A 949 -18.46 -31.76 11.95
N SER A 950 -18.61 -30.89 10.95
CA SER A 950 -17.75 -30.81 9.77
C SER A 950 -16.55 -29.85 9.93
N VAL A 951 -16.57 -29.04 11.00
CA VAL A 951 -15.48 -28.15 11.42
C VAL A 951 -15.21 -28.43 12.91
N ASP A 952 -13.94 -28.62 13.28
CA ASP A 952 -13.55 -28.82 14.69
C ASP A 952 -13.28 -27.49 15.41
N ALA A 953 -13.14 -27.52 16.74
CA ALA A 953 -12.95 -26.34 17.57
C ALA A 953 -11.68 -25.55 17.24
N GLU A 954 -10.56 -26.24 17.01
CA GLU A 954 -9.29 -25.60 16.65
C GLU A 954 -9.37 -24.94 15.26
N THR A 955 -10.11 -25.55 14.32
CA THR A 955 -10.39 -24.93 13.03
C THR A 955 -11.25 -23.71 13.15
N ALA A 956 -12.31 -23.77 13.94
CA ALA A 956 -13.17 -22.63 14.17
C ALA A 956 -12.41 -21.46 14.82
N ALA A 957 -11.56 -21.74 15.82
CA ALA A 957 -10.71 -20.73 16.46
C ALA A 957 -9.69 -20.11 15.50
N ALA A 958 -9.04 -20.91 14.63
CA ALA A 958 -8.10 -20.39 13.63
C ALA A 958 -8.76 -19.50 12.55
N HIS A 959 -10.07 -19.64 12.35
CA HIS A 959 -10.84 -18.82 11.42
C HIS A 959 -11.55 -17.64 12.09
N TRP A 960 -11.52 -17.56 13.44
CA TRP A 960 -12.26 -16.56 14.22
C TRP A 960 -11.90 -15.13 13.82
N GLY A 961 -10.64 -14.72 13.93
CA GLY A 961 -10.19 -13.36 13.59
C GLY A 961 -9.99 -13.07 12.10
N ASN A 962 -10.16 -14.07 11.22
CA ASN A 962 -10.02 -13.87 9.76
C ASN A 962 -11.32 -13.42 9.09
N HIS A 963 -12.44 -13.49 9.82
CA HIS A 963 -13.78 -13.28 9.29
C HIS A 963 -14.60 -12.43 10.25
N ALA A 964 -14.08 -11.29 10.72
CA ALA A 964 -14.83 -10.37 11.57
C ALA A 964 -16.10 -9.88 10.87
N SER A 965 -17.25 -10.07 11.49
CA SER A 965 -18.55 -9.66 10.94
C SER A 965 -18.95 -8.32 11.53
N ASP A 966 -19.24 -7.37 10.64
CA ASP A 966 -19.81 -6.06 10.96
C ASP A 966 -21.31 -6.13 11.24
N TYR A 967 -21.95 -7.29 11.08
CA TYR A 967 -23.34 -7.54 11.47
C TYR A 967 -23.45 -8.63 12.52
N ASP A 968 -24.30 -8.41 13.53
CA ASP A 968 -24.62 -9.44 14.53
C ASP A 968 -25.73 -10.40 14.07
N TRP A 969 -25.40 -11.20 13.07
CA TRP A 969 -26.31 -12.19 12.49
C TRP A 969 -26.86 -13.20 13.51
N THR A 970 -26.26 -13.32 14.70
CA THR A 970 -26.75 -14.22 15.75
C THR A 970 -28.12 -13.81 16.28
N GLU A 971 -28.54 -12.55 16.07
CA GLU A 971 -29.90 -12.08 16.38
C GLU A 971 -31.00 -12.80 15.59
N LEU A 972 -30.66 -13.36 14.42
CA LEU A 972 -31.56 -14.16 13.57
C LEU A 972 -31.92 -15.50 14.20
N ALA A 973 -31.09 -16.04 15.10
CA ALA A 973 -31.35 -17.31 15.73
C ALA A 973 -32.66 -17.26 16.53
N GLY A 974 -33.60 -18.13 16.16
CA GLY A 974 -34.95 -18.14 16.74
C GLY A 974 -35.90 -17.04 16.23
N ARG A 975 -35.49 -16.21 15.26
CA ARG A 975 -36.28 -15.10 14.69
C ARG A 975 -36.23 -14.99 13.16
N ILE A 976 -35.57 -15.95 12.51
CA ILE A 976 -35.23 -15.86 11.08
C ILE A 976 -36.45 -15.80 10.16
N GLY A 977 -37.62 -16.25 10.61
CA GLY A 977 -38.88 -16.12 9.88
C GLY A 977 -39.22 -14.67 9.56
N GLY A 978 -38.82 -13.73 10.42
CA GLY A 978 -39.07 -12.30 10.24
C GLY A 978 -38.45 -11.70 8.96
N LEU A 979 -37.41 -12.34 8.39
CA LEU A 979 -36.82 -11.90 7.12
C LEU A 979 -37.77 -12.04 5.92
N ALA A 980 -38.81 -12.89 6.04
CA ALA A 980 -39.74 -13.20 4.97
C ALA A 980 -40.47 -11.95 4.43
N VAL A 981 -40.84 -11.03 5.33
CA VAL A 981 -41.60 -9.82 4.95
C VAL A 981 -40.79 -8.92 4.04
N ARG A 982 -39.48 -8.80 4.28
CA ARG A 982 -38.55 -8.09 3.41
C ARG A 982 -38.26 -8.89 2.14
N ALA A 983 -37.98 -10.19 2.28
CA ALA A 983 -37.65 -11.07 1.15
C ALA A 983 -38.78 -11.17 0.10
N ALA A 984 -40.04 -11.05 0.51
CA ALA A 984 -41.19 -11.10 -0.39
C ALA A 984 -41.54 -9.75 -1.04
N GLY A 985 -41.03 -8.61 -0.54
CA GLY A 985 -41.46 -7.28 -0.98
C GLY A 985 -40.84 -6.81 -2.31
N ALA A 986 -41.64 -6.24 -3.21
CA ALA A 986 -41.17 -5.69 -4.49
C ALA A 986 -40.24 -4.47 -4.35
N LEU A 987 -40.21 -3.82 -3.19
CA LEU A 987 -39.33 -2.68 -2.90
C LEU A 987 -37.91 -3.10 -2.49
N THR A 988 -37.68 -4.39 -2.24
CA THR A 988 -36.35 -4.95 -1.99
C THR A 988 -35.73 -5.37 -3.32
N PRO A 989 -34.51 -4.93 -3.67
CA PRO A 989 -33.82 -5.31 -4.90
C PRO A 989 -33.71 -6.83 -5.11
N ASP A 990 -33.71 -7.26 -6.38
CA ASP A 990 -33.72 -8.68 -6.77
C ASP A 990 -32.56 -9.49 -6.16
N ALA A 991 -31.34 -8.94 -6.20
CA ALA A 991 -30.14 -9.58 -5.64
C ALA A 991 -30.26 -9.81 -4.12
N GLN A 992 -30.80 -8.82 -3.39
CA GLN A 992 -31.05 -8.91 -1.95
C GLN A 992 -32.14 -9.94 -1.62
N ARG A 993 -33.23 -10.01 -2.40
CA ARG A 993 -34.27 -11.04 -2.20
C ARG A 993 -33.73 -12.44 -2.45
N ALA A 994 -32.90 -12.62 -3.49
CA ALA A 994 -32.24 -13.88 -3.77
C ALA A 994 -31.29 -14.30 -2.63
N ALA A 995 -30.52 -13.37 -2.08
CA ALA A 995 -29.64 -13.61 -0.93
C ALA A 995 -30.44 -14.04 0.32
N LEU A 996 -31.56 -13.38 0.63
CA LEU A 996 -32.43 -13.75 1.76
C LEU A 996 -33.07 -15.13 1.56
N ALA A 997 -33.53 -15.46 0.34
CA ALA A 997 -34.10 -16.79 0.04
C ALA A 997 -33.04 -17.90 0.19
N ALA A 998 -31.81 -17.66 -0.27
CA ALA A 998 -30.69 -18.57 -0.10
C ALA A 998 -30.34 -18.76 1.39
N LEU A 999 -30.32 -17.68 2.19
CA LEU A 999 -30.11 -17.73 3.63
C LEU A 999 -31.18 -18.57 4.34
N LEU A 1000 -32.46 -18.35 4.03
CA LEU A 1000 -33.57 -19.14 4.61
C LEU A 1000 -33.45 -20.63 4.28
N ARG A 1001 -33.09 -20.97 3.03
CA ARG A 1001 -32.85 -22.37 2.62
C ARG A 1001 -31.66 -22.98 3.35
N PHE A 1002 -30.57 -22.23 3.46
CA PHE A 1002 -29.36 -22.67 4.15
C PHE A 1002 -29.66 -22.97 5.62
N TRP A 1003 -30.30 -22.02 6.29
CA TRP A 1003 -30.68 -22.11 7.71
C TRP A 1003 -31.59 -23.31 7.99
N ALA A 1004 -32.58 -23.55 7.12
CA ALA A 1004 -33.50 -24.69 7.23
C ALA A 1004 -32.82 -26.08 7.16
N SER A 1005 -31.57 -26.12 6.72
CA SER A 1005 -30.76 -27.33 6.59
C SER A 1005 -29.53 -27.34 7.50
N SER A 1006 -29.35 -26.30 8.32
CA SER A 1006 -28.21 -26.17 9.21
C SER A 1006 -28.60 -26.41 10.67
N PRO A 1007 -27.63 -26.74 11.54
CA PRO A 1007 -27.87 -26.82 12.99
C PRO A 1007 -28.24 -25.49 13.64
N LEU A 1008 -28.17 -24.37 12.91
CA LEU A 1008 -28.56 -23.04 13.41
C LEU A 1008 -30.08 -22.91 13.61
N ASN A 1009 -30.87 -23.85 13.11
CA ASN A 1009 -32.31 -23.94 13.35
C ASN A 1009 -32.68 -24.76 14.60
N ASP A 1010 -31.69 -25.17 15.41
CA ASP A 1010 -31.94 -25.94 16.62
C ASP A 1010 -32.58 -25.06 17.72
N PRO A 1011 -33.78 -25.38 18.22
CA PRO A 1011 -34.43 -24.62 19.29
C PRO A 1011 -33.70 -24.72 20.64
N ALA A 1012 -32.70 -25.59 20.78
CA ALA A 1012 -31.84 -25.70 21.96
C ALA A 1012 -30.58 -24.79 21.89
N LEU A 1013 -30.42 -24.00 20.83
CA LEU A 1013 -29.30 -23.07 20.71
C LEU A 1013 -29.37 -21.97 21.80
N GLN A 1014 -28.22 -21.57 22.30
CA GLN A 1014 -28.06 -20.41 23.19
C GLN A 1014 -27.15 -19.39 22.53
N ARG A 1015 -27.40 -18.12 22.81
CA ARG A 1015 -26.55 -17.00 22.42
C ARG A 1015 -25.95 -16.41 23.70
N GLY A 1016 -24.69 -16.02 23.67
CA GLY A 1016 -24.03 -15.40 24.83
C GLY A 1016 -23.01 -14.33 24.46
N LEU A 1017 -22.48 -13.72 25.50
CA LEU A 1017 -21.48 -12.66 25.48
C LEU A 1017 -20.22 -13.14 26.21
N LEU A 1018 -19.06 -12.79 25.68
CA LEU A 1018 -17.77 -12.97 26.33
C LEU A 1018 -16.90 -11.73 26.13
N ASP A 1019 -15.96 -11.51 27.05
CA ASP A 1019 -14.99 -10.43 27.05
C ASP A 1019 -13.58 -11.03 27.15
N GLU A 1020 -13.01 -11.34 25.99
CA GLU A 1020 -11.70 -12.00 25.84
C GLU A 1020 -11.13 -11.68 24.44
N GLU A 1021 -9.86 -11.31 24.36
CA GLU A 1021 -9.22 -10.96 23.07
C GLU A 1021 -9.01 -12.16 22.15
N SER A 1022 -8.96 -13.39 22.68
CA SER A 1022 -8.70 -14.61 21.91
C SER A 1022 -9.46 -15.82 22.46
N PRO A 1023 -10.79 -15.84 22.32
CA PRO A 1023 -11.64 -16.88 22.89
C PRO A 1023 -11.48 -18.22 22.14
N GLN A 1024 -11.53 -19.33 22.88
CA GLN A 1024 -11.40 -20.68 22.34
C GLN A 1024 -12.78 -21.28 22.05
N ALA A 1025 -12.94 -21.90 20.87
CA ALA A 1025 -14.08 -22.78 20.61
C ALA A 1025 -13.96 -24.09 21.39
N VAL A 1026 -15.08 -24.68 21.79
CA VAL A 1026 -15.14 -25.90 22.58
C VAL A 1026 -16.14 -26.87 21.96
N SER A 1027 -15.75 -28.13 21.76
CA SER A 1027 -16.66 -29.19 21.34
C SER A 1027 -16.40 -30.44 22.16
N THR A 1028 -17.44 -30.93 22.85
CA THR A 1028 -17.42 -32.13 23.69
C THR A 1028 -18.53 -33.09 23.24
N GLY A 1029 -18.59 -34.28 23.86
CA GLY A 1029 -19.72 -35.19 23.64
C GLY A 1029 -21.06 -34.68 24.18
N GLU A 1030 -21.05 -33.67 25.06
CA GLU A 1030 -22.23 -33.13 25.75
C GLU A 1030 -22.73 -31.81 25.15
N GLY A 1031 -21.89 -31.12 24.37
CA GLY A 1031 -22.26 -29.88 23.69
C GLY A 1031 -21.10 -29.24 22.92
N ALA A 1032 -21.36 -28.07 22.34
CA ALA A 1032 -20.37 -27.26 21.65
C ALA A 1032 -20.64 -25.77 21.86
N LEU A 1033 -19.58 -24.96 21.90
CA LEU A 1033 -19.62 -23.50 21.99
C LEU A 1033 -18.62 -22.91 21.00
N LEU A 1034 -19.09 -21.91 20.25
CA LEU A 1034 -18.33 -21.19 19.25
C LEU A 1034 -18.34 -19.70 19.54
N PRO A 1035 -17.20 -19.12 19.94
CA PRO A 1035 -16.98 -17.68 19.90
C PRO A 1035 -17.07 -17.18 18.46
N LEU A 1036 -17.64 -16.00 18.27
CA LEU A 1036 -17.78 -15.35 16.97
C LEU A 1036 -17.14 -13.97 17.05
N ASP A 1037 -16.39 -13.58 16.02
CA ASP A 1037 -15.76 -12.26 16.00
C ASP A 1037 -16.80 -11.24 15.52
N ILE A 1038 -17.74 -10.96 16.41
CA ILE A 1038 -18.81 -9.99 16.24
C ILE A 1038 -18.66 -9.01 17.39
N PRO A 1039 -18.20 -7.77 17.16
CA PRO A 1039 -18.17 -6.75 18.20
C PRO A 1039 -19.61 -6.39 18.57
N VAL A 1040 -20.01 -6.58 19.83
CA VAL A 1040 -21.40 -6.36 20.28
C VAL A 1040 -21.53 -5.22 21.30
N HIS A 1041 -20.44 -4.51 21.54
CA HIS A 1041 -20.30 -3.56 22.64
C HIS A 1041 -21.21 -2.31 22.52
N PHE A 1042 -21.64 -1.93 21.31
CA PHE A 1042 -22.66 -0.87 21.14
C PHE A 1042 -24.12 -1.35 21.28
N GLY A 1043 -24.37 -2.64 21.54
CA GLY A 1043 -25.73 -3.19 21.73
C GLY A 1043 -26.27 -3.00 23.15
N ASP A 1044 -27.60 -2.84 23.28
CA ASP A 1044 -28.27 -2.68 24.60
C ASP A 1044 -27.98 -3.83 25.58
N TRP A 1045 -27.79 -5.04 25.06
CA TRP A 1045 -27.49 -6.22 25.90
C TRP A 1045 -26.05 -6.21 26.44
N ALA A 1046 -25.07 -5.77 25.65
CA ALA A 1046 -23.70 -5.64 26.12
C ALA A 1046 -23.56 -4.46 27.10
N ARG A 1047 -24.21 -3.32 26.80
CA ARG A 1047 -24.22 -2.12 27.66
C ARG A 1047 -24.89 -2.34 29.03
N SER A 1048 -25.74 -3.37 29.16
CA SER A 1048 -26.35 -3.67 30.45
C SER A 1048 -25.39 -4.32 31.45
N HIS A 1049 -24.17 -4.69 31.03
CA HIS A 1049 -23.20 -5.40 31.86
C HIS A 1049 -21.98 -4.55 32.27
N ASP A 1050 -21.57 -3.56 31.47
CA ASP A 1050 -20.54 -2.54 31.81
C ASP A 1050 -20.61 -1.34 30.84
N GLU A 1051 -20.15 -0.16 31.27
CA GLU A 1051 -20.00 1.06 30.44
C GLU A 1051 -18.76 1.01 29.53
N ASP A 1052 -17.71 0.26 29.89
CA ASP A 1052 -16.42 0.15 29.17
C ASP A 1052 -16.24 -1.23 28.49
N ASN A 1053 -17.17 -1.64 27.63
CA ASN A 1053 -17.27 -3.02 27.10
C ASN A 1053 -16.64 -3.25 25.71
N HIS A 1054 -15.67 -2.43 25.28
CA HIS A 1054 -15.12 -2.39 23.91
C HIS A 1054 -14.62 -3.75 23.35
N THR A 1055 -14.27 -4.69 24.21
CA THR A 1055 -13.73 -6.02 23.88
C THR A 1055 -14.79 -7.13 23.89
N THR A 1056 -16.07 -6.81 24.17
CA THR A 1056 -17.14 -7.82 24.24
C THR A 1056 -17.52 -8.37 22.86
N LYS A 1057 -17.60 -9.70 22.75
CA LYS A 1057 -17.93 -10.48 21.54
C LYS A 1057 -19.10 -11.44 21.78
N ALA A 1058 -19.76 -11.86 20.69
CA ALA A 1058 -20.84 -12.85 20.74
C ALA A 1058 -20.32 -14.29 20.72
N PHE A 1059 -21.08 -15.23 21.28
CA PHE A 1059 -20.89 -16.66 21.05
C PHE A 1059 -22.23 -17.40 20.87
N LEU A 1060 -22.17 -18.55 20.20
CA LEU A 1060 -23.28 -19.51 20.12
C LEU A 1060 -22.92 -20.79 20.87
N GLN A 1061 -23.90 -21.42 21.52
CA GLN A 1061 -23.74 -22.66 22.26
C GLN A 1061 -24.89 -23.63 21.95
N ARG A 1062 -24.57 -24.92 21.83
CA ARG A 1062 -25.52 -26.02 21.68
C ARG A 1062 -25.20 -27.12 22.69
N GLY A 1063 -26.16 -27.52 23.51
CA GLY A 1063 -25.90 -28.49 24.59
C GLY A 1063 -25.16 -27.87 25.77
N ASP A 1064 -24.62 -28.72 26.65
CA ASP A 1064 -23.94 -28.28 27.87
C ASP A 1064 -22.42 -28.33 27.69
N VAL A 1065 -21.75 -27.21 27.97
CA VAL A 1065 -20.29 -27.09 27.94
C VAL A 1065 -19.81 -26.14 29.03
N PRO A 1066 -18.56 -26.30 29.52
CA PRO A 1066 -17.98 -25.37 30.48
C PRO A 1066 -18.02 -23.92 29.98
N ARG A 1067 -18.27 -22.98 30.91
CA ARG A 1067 -18.23 -21.54 30.61
C ARG A 1067 -16.83 -21.15 30.14
N PRO A 1068 -16.69 -20.41 29.01
CA PRO A 1068 -15.39 -19.98 28.51
C PRO A 1068 -14.76 -18.94 29.45
N VAL A 1069 -13.44 -18.76 29.33
CA VAL A 1069 -12.77 -17.59 29.92
C VAL A 1069 -13.37 -16.32 29.29
N GLY A 1070 -13.55 -15.28 30.10
CA GLY A 1070 -14.24 -14.06 29.69
C GLY A 1070 -15.75 -14.18 29.60
N PHE A 1071 -16.39 -15.27 30.03
CA PHE A 1071 -17.86 -15.39 29.99
C PHE A 1071 -18.57 -14.23 30.74
N VAL A 1072 -19.51 -13.56 30.05
CA VAL A 1072 -20.30 -12.44 30.59
C VAL A 1072 -21.74 -12.88 30.88
N ASP A 1073 -22.51 -13.26 29.85
CA ASP A 1073 -23.93 -13.64 29.95
C ASP A 1073 -24.30 -14.66 28.86
N ALA A 1074 -25.36 -15.43 29.06
CA ALA A 1074 -25.95 -16.29 28.02
C ALA A 1074 -27.46 -16.41 28.18
N ARG A 1075 -28.17 -16.36 27.05
CA ARG A 1075 -29.63 -16.43 26.96
C ARG A 1075 -30.06 -17.51 25.95
N PRO A 1076 -31.15 -18.25 26.23
CA PRO A 1076 -31.71 -19.14 25.23
C PRO A 1076 -32.21 -18.34 24.03
N VAL A 1077 -32.07 -18.90 22.82
CA VAL A 1077 -32.69 -18.27 21.63
C VAL A 1077 -34.22 -18.41 21.71
N PRO A 1078 -34.99 -17.42 21.23
CA PRO A 1078 -36.44 -17.52 21.23
C PRO A 1078 -36.95 -18.69 20.38
N ARG A 1079 -38.12 -19.22 20.74
CA ARG A 1079 -38.85 -20.17 19.88
C ARG A 1079 -39.74 -19.40 18.91
N GLY A 1080 -39.14 -18.97 17.80
CA GLY A 1080 -39.86 -18.29 16.71
C GLY A 1080 -40.63 -19.21 15.78
N TRP A 1081 -41.17 -18.61 14.72
CA TRP A 1081 -42.04 -19.25 13.73
C TRP A 1081 -41.33 -20.31 12.86
N GLY A 1082 -40.04 -20.11 12.58
CA GLY A 1082 -39.25 -20.81 11.58
C GLY A 1082 -38.87 -22.26 11.90
N SER A 1083 -39.78 -23.22 11.72
CA SER A 1083 -39.40 -24.63 11.65
C SER A 1083 -38.69 -24.95 10.32
N ALA A 1084 -37.84 -25.99 10.29
CA ALA A 1084 -37.10 -26.37 9.09
C ALA A 1084 -38.02 -26.58 7.85
N ASP A 1085 -39.20 -27.20 8.04
CA ASP A 1085 -40.14 -27.43 6.94
C ASP A 1085 -40.80 -26.13 6.47
N ARG A 1086 -41.15 -25.23 7.39
CA ARG A 1086 -41.72 -23.91 7.05
C ARG A 1086 -40.72 -23.03 6.33
N LEU A 1087 -39.45 -23.02 6.75
CA LEU A 1087 -38.39 -22.26 6.11
C LEU A 1087 -38.09 -22.77 4.70
N ARG A 1088 -38.08 -24.10 4.47
CA ARG A 1088 -37.94 -24.67 3.12
C ARG A 1088 -39.11 -24.29 2.22
N LEU A 1089 -40.35 -24.40 2.72
CA LEU A 1089 -41.54 -24.02 1.96
C LEU A 1089 -41.53 -22.53 1.63
N LEU A 1090 -41.15 -21.68 2.58
CA LEU A 1090 -41.02 -20.24 2.38
C LEU A 1090 -39.96 -19.89 1.33
N ALA A 1091 -38.75 -20.43 1.45
CA ALA A 1091 -37.68 -20.22 0.48
C ALA A 1091 -38.09 -20.68 -0.94
N HIS A 1092 -38.78 -21.82 -1.03
CA HIS A 1092 -39.33 -22.32 -2.30
C HIS A 1092 -40.37 -21.37 -2.91
N ASN A 1093 -41.26 -20.81 -2.09
CA ASN A 1093 -42.26 -19.84 -2.55
C ASN A 1093 -41.63 -18.52 -3.01
N LEU A 1094 -40.64 -18.01 -2.29
CA LEU A 1094 -39.92 -16.77 -2.62
C LEU A 1094 -39.23 -16.82 -3.99
N GLU A 1095 -38.77 -17.99 -4.43
CA GLU A 1095 -38.10 -18.16 -5.72
C GLU A 1095 -39.04 -18.33 -6.91
N ARG A 1096 -40.28 -18.78 -6.67
CA ARG A 1096 -41.21 -19.15 -7.74
C ARG A 1096 -42.33 -18.15 -7.96
N ARG A 1097 -42.62 -17.33 -6.95
CA ARG A 1097 -43.70 -16.34 -7.00
C ARG A 1097 -43.12 -14.96 -7.27
N GLU A 1098 -43.90 -14.14 -7.96
CA GLU A 1098 -43.51 -12.74 -8.15
C GLU A 1098 -43.45 -11.99 -6.80
N PRO A 1099 -42.56 -10.99 -6.67
CA PRO A 1099 -42.50 -10.15 -5.48
C PRO A 1099 -43.81 -9.42 -5.23
N VAL A 1100 -44.19 -9.28 -3.96
CA VAL A 1100 -45.46 -8.67 -3.59
C VAL A 1100 -45.38 -7.16 -3.76
N PRO A 1101 -46.24 -6.53 -4.59
CA PRO A 1101 -46.25 -5.08 -4.76
C PRO A 1101 -46.64 -4.37 -3.46
N PHE A 1102 -46.21 -3.12 -3.32
CA PHE A 1102 -46.61 -2.29 -2.19
C PHE A 1102 -48.10 -1.92 -2.31
N ASP A 1103 -48.85 -2.09 -1.21
CA ASP A 1103 -50.28 -1.81 -1.13
C ASP A 1103 -50.52 -0.67 -0.11
N ARG A 1104 -50.98 0.48 -0.62
CA ARG A 1104 -51.27 1.67 0.17
C ARG A 1104 -52.51 1.52 1.07
N GLU A 1105 -53.50 0.75 0.63
CA GLU A 1105 -54.70 0.49 1.42
C GLU A 1105 -54.36 -0.42 2.61
N ALA A 1106 -53.52 -1.43 2.40
CA ALA A 1106 -52.98 -2.27 3.47
C ALA A 1106 -52.16 -1.45 4.48
N ALA A 1107 -51.33 -0.52 4.01
CA ALA A 1107 -50.57 0.39 4.89
C ALA A 1107 -51.50 1.30 5.72
N THR A 1108 -52.55 1.84 5.09
CA THR A 1108 -53.56 2.67 5.77
C THR A 1108 -54.31 1.89 6.84
N ARG A 1109 -54.68 0.65 6.54
CA ARG A 1109 -55.32 -0.25 7.50
C ARG A 1109 -54.39 -0.58 8.66
N LEU A 1110 -53.13 -0.93 8.38
CA LEU A 1110 -52.12 -1.19 9.39
C LEU A 1110 -51.93 0.02 10.31
N ALA A 1111 -51.83 1.23 9.75
CA ALA A 1111 -51.71 2.47 10.53
C ALA A 1111 -52.88 2.63 11.52
N ARG A 1112 -54.11 2.47 11.03
CA ARG A 1112 -55.32 2.56 11.86
C ARG A 1112 -55.38 1.47 12.94
N ASP A 1113 -55.16 0.22 12.55
CA ASP A 1113 -55.38 -0.95 13.42
C ASP A 1113 -54.24 -1.12 14.45
N ALA A 1114 -53.03 -0.65 14.15
CA ALA A 1114 -51.88 -0.67 15.06
C ALA A 1114 -51.72 0.62 15.88
N GLY A 1115 -52.39 1.72 15.51
CA GLY A 1115 -52.18 3.04 16.12
C GLY A 1115 -50.81 3.62 15.76
N LEU A 1116 -50.44 3.56 14.49
CA LEU A 1116 -49.22 4.16 13.93
C LEU A 1116 -49.60 5.30 12.99
N ASP A 1117 -48.67 6.23 12.71
CA ASP A 1117 -48.85 7.08 11.54
C ASP A 1117 -48.67 6.27 10.24
N TYR A 1118 -49.16 6.83 9.14
CA TYR A 1118 -49.09 6.18 7.84
C TYR A 1118 -47.64 5.87 7.43
N ALA A 1119 -46.69 6.77 7.69
CA ALA A 1119 -45.29 6.60 7.28
C ALA A 1119 -44.59 5.46 8.05
N ALA A 1120 -44.80 5.33 9.36
CA ALA A 1120 -44.29 4.23 10.16
C ALA A 1120 -44.92 2.89 9.75
N ALA A 1121 -46.23 2.87 9.48
CA ALA A 1121 -46.92 1.69 8.97
C ALA A 1121 -46.47 1.29 7.56
N ALA A 1122 -46.27 2.25 6.66
CA ALA A 1122 -45.79 2.02 5.30
C ALA A 1122 -44.37 1.43 5.30
N LEU A 1123 -43.47 1.96 6.12
CA LEU A 1123 -42.12 1.39 6.29
C LEU A 1123 -42.18 -0.03 6.88
N LEU A 1124 -42.98 -0.26 7.93
CA LEU A 1124 -43.14 -1.59 8.52
C LEU A 1124 -43.66 -2.61 7.52
N LEU A 1125 -44.69 -2.25 6.76
CA LEU A 1125 -45.28 -3.12 5.74
C LEU A 1125 -44.31 -3.39 4.57
N ALA A 1126 -43.38 -2.48 4.30
CA ALA A 1126 -42.36 -2.60 3.26
C ALA A 1126 -41.07 -3.33 3.71
N GLY A 1127 -41.01 -3.85 4.94
CA GLY A 1127 -39.81 -4.52 5.44
C GLY A 1127 -38.77 -3.57 6.06
N LEU A 1128 -39.17 -2.38 6.53
CA LEU A 1128 -38.32 -1.34 7.13
C LEU A 1128 -37.11 -0.93 6.25
N PRO A 1129 -37.29 -0.60 4.96
CA PRO A 1129 -36.17 -0.16 4.13
C PRO A 1129 -35.59 1.17 4.67
N GLY A 1130 -34.26 1.30 4.67
CA GLY A 1130 -33.56 2.53 5.06
C GLY A 1130 -33.69 2.91 6.54
N VAL A 1131 -34.13 1.99 7.41
CA VAL A 1131 -34.07 2.20 8.87
C VAL A 1131 -32.64 1.95 9.33
N PRO A 1132 -31.94 2.97 9.86
CA PRO A 1132 -30.57 2.80 10.35
C PRO A 1132 -30.54 2.00 11.66
N ASP A 1133 -29.37 1.50 12.01
CA ASP A 1133 -29.09 0.92 13.31
C ASP A 1133 -29.17 1.99 14.42
N PRO A 1134 -29.56 1.65 15.67
CA PRO A 1134 -29.56 2.60 16.77
C PRO A 1134 -28.11 2.94 17.17
N GLY A 1135 -27.58 4.05 16.66
CA GLY A 1135 -26.26 4.56 17.04
C GLY A 1135 -25.37 5.01 15.88
N TRP A 1136 -25.64 4.56 14.65
CA TRP A 1136 -24.83 4.84 13.48
C TRP A 1136 -25.68 5.39 12.32
N GLY A 1137 -25.18 6.43 11.64
CA GLY A 1137 -25.96 7.19 10.65
C GLY A 1137 -25.58 6.91 9.20
N VAL A 1138 -26.40 6.14 8.48
CA VAL A 1138 -26.61 6.16 7.01
C VAL A 1138 -27.84 5.27 6.71
N GLY A 1139 -28.76 5.52 5.77
CA GLY A 1139 -29.11 6.65 4.94
C GLY A 1139 -30.62 6.51 4.61
N GLU A 1140 -31.31 7.62 4.34
CA GLU A 1140 -32.76 7.60 4.07
C GLU A 1140 -33.11 6.69 2.87
N PRO A 1141 -34.33 6.09 2.84
CA PRO A 1141 -34.83 5.43 1.63
C PRO A 1141 -34.64 6.30 0.39
N SER A 1142 -34.26 5.68 -0.74
CA SER A 1142 -34.07 6.39 -2.00
C SER A 1142 -35.35 7.14 -2.42
N ALA A 1143 -35.21 8.18 -3.25
CA ALA A 1143 -36.36 8.93 -3.75
C ALA A 1143 -37.41 8.01 -4.40
N GLN A 1144 -36.97 7.00 -5.15
CA GLN A 1144 -37.83 6.00 -5.77
C GLN A 1144 -38.62 5.17 -4.74
N VAL A 1145 -38.00 4.77 -3.63
CA VAL A 1145 -38.68 4.03 -2.55
C VAL A 1145 -39.69 4.94 -1.85
N ARG A 1146 -39.35 6.21 -1.59
CA ARG A 1146 -40.27 7.18 -0.97
C ARG A 1146 -41.51 7.44 -1.83
N ASP A 1147 -41.32 7.61 -3.14
CA ASP A 1147 -42.41 7.82 -4.10
C ASP A 1147 -43.34 6.61 -4.17
N ALA A 1148 -42.78 5.39 -4.15
CA ALA A 1148 -43.55 4.15 -4.12
C ALA A 1148 -44.41 4.03 -2.85
N LEU A 1149 -43.83 4.35 -1.69
CA LEU A 1149 -44.52 4.35 -0.39
C LEU A 1149 -45.57 5.48 -0.27
N GLY A 1150 -45.42 6.56 -1.05
CA GLY A 1150 -46.31 7.72 -1.03
C GLY A 1150 -46.11 8.60 0.20
N ILE A 1151 -44.86 8.80 0.61
CA ILE A 1151 -44.47 9.55 1.81
C ILE A 1151 -43.42 10.61 1.50
N THR A 1152 -43.50 11.75 2.18
CA THR A 1152 -42.55 12.86 2.03
C THR A 1152 -41.26 12.62 2.81
N ALA A 1153 -40.20 13.36 2.49
CA ALA A 1153 -38.92 13.27 3.21
C ALA A 1153 -39.06 13.55 4.73
N ALA A 1154 -39.91 14.52 5.11
CA ALA A 1154 -40.15 14.86 6.51
C ALA A 1154 -40.88 13.76 7.29
N GLU A 1155 -41.89 13.13 6.66
CA GLU A 1155 -42.63 12.02 7.26
C GLU A 1155 -41.74 10.78 7.41
N VAL A 1156 -40.88 10.50 6.42
CA VAL A 1156 -39.87 9.45 6.49
C VAL A 1156 -38.92 9.69 7.67
N ALA A 1157 -38.35 10.89 7.81
CA ALA A 1157 -37.41 11.18 8.89
C ALA A 1157 -38.02 10.91 10.28
N LYS A 1158 -39.28 11.31 10.48
CA LYS A 1158 -40.02 11.04 11.73
C LYS A 1158 -40.24 9.54 11.96
N ALA A 1159 -40.69 8.82 10.93
CA ALA A 1159 -40.93 7.38 11.01
C ALA A 1159 -39.63 6.57 11.21
N LEU A 1160 -38.53 7.00 10.60
CA LEU A 1160 -37.19 6.44 10.83
C LEU A 1160 -36.74 6.67 12.27
N GLY A 1161 -36.98 7.86 12.84
CA GLY A 1161 -36.73 8.14 14.25
C GLY A 1161 -37.49 7.19 15.19
N PHE A 1162 -38.78 6.98 14.92
CA PHE A 1162 -39.62 6.05 15.67
C PHE A 1162 -39.09 4.60 15.61
N TRP A 1163 -38.76 4.09 14.43
CA TRP A 1163 -38.24 2.73 14.31
C TRP A 1163 -36.82 2.60 14.89
N ARG A 1164 -36.00 3.67 14.84
CA ARG A 1164 -34.66 3.72 15.40
C ARG A 1164 -34.63 3.49 16.91
N GLU A 1165 -35.61 4.00 17.66
CA GLU A 1165 -35.70 3.81 19.13
C GLU A 1165 -35.92 2.35 19.56
N ARG A 1166 -36.19 1.44 18.61
CA ARG A 1166 -36.38 0.01 18.87
C ARG A 1166 -35.15 -0.75 18.41
N SER A 1167 -34.67 -1.68 19.24
CA SER A 1167 -33.53 -2.54 18.89
C SER A 1167 -33.83 -3.41 17.67
N CYS A 1168 -32.78 -3.81 16.94
CA CYS A 1168 -32.88 -4.69 15.78
C CYS A 1168 -33.56 -6.03 16.13
N ALA A 1169 -33.18 -6.65 17.24
CA ALA A 1169 -33.87 -7.82 17.79
C ALA A 1169 -35.39 -7.60 17.98
N ALA A 1170 -35.84 -6.46 18.51
CA ALA A 1170 -37.26 -6.19 18.69
C ALA A 1170 -38.02 -6.04 17.36
N ARG A 1171 -37.38 -5.49 16.32
CA ARG A 1171 -37.95 -5.41 14.96
C ARG A 1171 -38.08 -6.80 14.33
N LEU A 1172 -37.07 -7.65 14.46
CA LEU A 1172 -37.12 -9.04 14.00
C LEU A 1172 -38.21 -9.83 14.70
N GLU A 1173 -38.33 -9.66 16.02
CA GLU A 1173 -39.37 -10.33 16.81
C GLU A 1173 -40.79 -9.88 16.46
N LEU A 1174 -40.97 -8.60 16.11
CA LEU A 1174 -42.24 -8.09 15.59
C LEU A 1174 -42.61 -8.78 14.28
N TYR A 1175 -41.65 -8.92 13.35
CA TYR A 1175 -41.91 -9.60 12.08
C TYR A 1175 -42.15 -11.09 12.25
N ASP A 1176 -41.34 -11.77 13.07
CA ASP A 1176 -41.48 -13.21 13.31
C ASP A 1176 -42.82 -13.53 13.98
N ALA A 1177 -43.28 -12.69 14.92
CA ALA A 1177 -44.60 -12.81 15.53
C ALA A 1177 -45.76 -12.53 14.56
N ALA A 1178 -45.54 -11.72 13.53
CA ALA A 1178 -46.52 -11.42 12.50
C ALA A 1178 -46.57 -12.47 11.38
N MET A 1179 -45.71 -13.50 11.41
CA MET A 1179 -45.70 -14.53 10.37
C MET A 1179 -46.97 -15.41 10.44
N PRO A 1180 -47.69 -15.59 9.31
CA PRO A 1180 -48.90 -16.43 9.28
C PRO A 1180 -48.55 -17.91 9.44
N GLU A 1181 -49.45 -18.72 10.01
CA GLU A 1181 -49.23 -20.17 10.18
C GLU A 1181 -48.93 -20.89 8.85
N SER A 1182 -49.57 -20.44 7.77
CA SER A 1182 -49.31 -20.84 6.40
C SER A 1182 -48.42 -19.80 5.70
N PRO A 1183 -47.20 -20.16 5.25
CA PRO A 1183 -46.31 -19.21 4.56
C PRO A 1183 -46.91 -18.58 3.30
N ASN A 1184 -47.95 -19.20 2.71
CA ASN A 1184 -48.61 -18.72 1.50
C ASN A 1184 -49.39 -17.41 1.71
N GLU A 1185 -49.84 -17.14 2.93
CA GLU A 1185 -50.62 -15.95 3.27
C GLU A 1185 -49.76 -14.67 3.28
N LEU A 1186 -48.43 -14.79 3.24
CA LEU A 1186 -47.51 -13.67 3.12
C LEU A 1186 -47.73 -12.82 1.84
N TRP A 1187 -48.26 -13.44 0.78
CA TRP A 1187 -48.57 -12.75 -0.48
C TRP A 1187 -49.91 -11.98 -0.44
N ASP A 1188 -50.74 -12.17 0.59
CA ASP A 1188 -51.95 -11.38 0.82
C ASP A 1188 -51.61 -10.16 1.71
N ARG A 1189 -51.58 -8.97 1.09
CA ARG A 1189 -51.20 -7.73 1.78
C ARG A 1189 -52.19 -7.30 2.86
N GLN A 1190 -53.47 -7.61 2.68
CA GLN A 1190 -54.49 -7.28 3.67
C GLN A 1190 -54.41 -8.23 4.87
N ALA A 1191 -54.16 -9.52 4.63
CA ALA A 1191 -53.88 -10.46 5.71
C ALA A 1191 -52.62 -10.06 6.48
N MET A 1192 -51.51 -9.79 5.77
CA MET A 1192 -50.23 -9.42 6.38
C MET A 1192 -50.33 -8.12 7.20
N ALA A 1193 -51.06 -7.11 6.71
CA ALA A 1193 -51.33 -5.88 7.49
C ALA A 1193 -52.09 -6.18 8.78
N GLY A 1194 -53.03 -7.15 8.75
CA GLY A 1194 -53.74 -7.62 9.95
C GLY A 1194 -52.81 -8.27 10.97
N HIS A 1195 -51.93 -9.17 10.52
CA HIS A 1195 -50.95 -9.84 11.38
C HIS A 1195 -49.94 -8.86 11.99
N LEU A 1196 -49.40 -7.93 11.19
CA LEU A 1196 -48.51 -6.88 11.68
C LEU A 1196 -49.21 -6.00 12.72
N ALA A 1197 -50.47 -5.61 12.48
CA ALA A 1197 -51.22 -4.80 13.44
C ALA A 1197 -51.46 -5.54 14.77
N GLN A 1198 -51.75 -6.84 14.71
CA GLN A 1198 -51.88 -7.69 15.89
C GLN A 1198 -50.56 -7.77 16.68
N ALA A 1199 -49.45 -8.07 15.99
CA ALA A 1199 -48.14 -8.18 16.61
C ALA A 1199 -47.69 -6.83 17.23
N CYS A 1200 -47.99 -5.69 16.59
CA CYS A 1200 -47.77 -4.36 17.17
C CYS A 1200 -48.54 -4.17 18.48
N ARG A 1201 -49.83 -4.53 18.51
CA ARG A 1201 -50.67 -4.39 19.72
C ARG A 1201 -50.19 -5.27 20.88
N GLU A 1202 -49.88 -6.53 20.59
CA GLU A 1202 -49.38 -7.48 21.59
C GLU A 1202 -48.04 -7.03 22.21
N ARG A 1203 -47.22 -6.33 21.42
CA ARG A 1203 -45.91 -5.79 21.85
C ARG A 1203 -45.97 -4.34 22.32
N GLY A 1204 -47.15 -3.72 22.41
CA GLY A 1204 -47.32 -2.34 22.87
C GLY A 1204 -46.71 -1.28 21.95
N ILE A 1205 -46.52 -1.58 20.67
CA ILE A 1205 -45.97 -0.64 19.67
C ILE A 1205 -47.11 0.23 19.13
N ARG A 1206 -47.09 1.51 19.50
CA ARG A 1206 -48.00 2.56 19.04
C ARG A 1206 -47.23 3.88 18.93
N MET A 1207 -47.72 4.81 18.12
CA MET A 1207 -47.11 6.12 17.91
C MET A 1207 -48.05 7.27 18.22
#